data_AF-A0A2E3C481-F1
#
_entry.id   AF-A0A2E3C481-F1
#
_cell.length_a   1.000
_cell.length_b   1.000
_cell.length_c   1.000
_cell.angle_alpha   90.00
_cell.angle_beta   90.00
_cell.angle_gamma   90.00
#
_symmetry.space_group_name_H-M   'P 1'
#
loop_
_entity.id
_entity.type
_entity.pdbx_description
1 polymer ?
#
loop_
_entity_poly.entity_id
_entity_poly.type
_entity_poly.pdbx_seq_one_letter_code
_entity_poly.pdbx_strand_id
1 'polypeptide(L)'
;MLKVAVKDSALEKQFVHNTGALEAEGGTVAMTAATARNVFDSLIQVEGELKSPVVEQSAGKIVIRNANDGIESDSTVLVQAELDASGRDVGEQGGSIEILGGNIGLFNGTTLDASGHSAPVAPEANTEGTATVDAEGNVRTEAEFLAHQNRAGGSIKVGGDYLGSGDTQTAQNLFVDEYVITVNDALESGDAGRTVFWSDNATTFKGYVFGRGGTEAGNGGFVETSGKNMLDVHGYVDLRNRAEGYNKGTYLLDPSNIAVYGNVDGQFTSTDGAVDLTDGQVLHLDLNVPAPSVTDQYLGTAASQGAFNGFSVIDDTAVNRSGDAIFSVDIVIPASPTGVIYEQGGSGFGTYIGFQADGTLVFHAGRGSSFTANDAAHLELAPGTLTGSGTLAWDINLGSNTISAYWNGNLVGSNTAASNFTSWSGGDDGGFGQVTNSIVVGANTASFNGTFNSTLKYYAGASAGFLSDASGSGNGANVTAGSPSVQTGIFNGQDAVVMNNADQFEIADTNDINLINQSGIGRSFTFRTDADVNTQQVLYKEGGGTNGYVVYLENGVLKVGLYNSTNRQWRQFGVTGNTDYQLSSTFDAANNRFVVSLNGIEDDGLGLGAGTDFAAHSGDITFGRADTSIRDENSASFTPTNTISTLGEAMFHNIAMDDNPRHIVDQYSATKFGISLNGLGTGANEVERATAADGYSVFTADYLEHLSSMADVTLVADNNIPLDLQDDTLTMDTGRNLTFTATNGQISELSGGAIVTNNGDISLNAGNNIPLTQTSLQAGGTGKVNVNAGGNVQLQQAEALSLGTVNANNFFARTTGENSDITLNGVLTATGSGNAMTLVAGRDLVNNYGNNALRATNGRWLGYTDEADEDNENGLKPKFRKFGAPYASNLPASITDLGNGLIYVSTEVPSFLQPKALPDTVAQISQVPTLQRPAVRAPRATLEGEIFEVSEPLRLQLESDIIEERASSYSGTIRLDPMLAQEFDL
;
A
#
# COMPACT_ATOMS: atom_id res chain seq x y z
N MET A 1 50.78 27.48 36.08
CA MET A 1 49.96 26.84 35.03
C MET A 1 50.73 25.64 34.52
N LEU A 2 50.08 24.48 34.41
CA LEU A 2 50.60 23.33 33.69
C LEU A 2 49.42 22.73 32.91
N LYS A 3 49.47 22.80 31.58
CA LYS A 3 48.62 22.00 30.70
C LYS A 3 49.48 20.84 30.20
N VAL A 4 49.15 19.64 30.63
CA VAL A 4 49.65 18.38 30.06
C VAL A 4 48.42 17.52 29.79
N ALA A 5 48.33 16.95 28.60
CA ALA A 5 47.18 16.18 28.17
C ALA A 5 47.11 14.84 28.92
N VAL A 6 45.90 14.44 29.30
CA VAL A 6 45.59 13.02 29.50
C VAL A 6 45.25 12.47 28.13
N LYS A 7 46.01 11.47 27.70
CA LYS A 7 45.73 10.65 26.53
C LYS A 7 45.16 9.35 27.09
N ASP A 8 43.84 9.21 27.09
CA ASP A 8 43.19 7.99 27.53
C ASP A 8 42.22 7.51 26.45
N SER A 9 42.40 6.25 26.04
CA SER A 9 41.55 5.53 25.09
C SER A 9 40.61 4.62 25.89
N ALA A 10 39.92 5.21 26.86
CA ALA A 10 39.11 4.51 27.87
C ALA A 10 37.83 5.28 28.24
N LEU A 11 37.35 6.12 27.32
CA LEU A 11 36.04 6.76 27.37
C LEU A 11 35.27 6.30 26.13
N GLU A 12 34.95 5.01 26.13
CA GLU A 12 34.29 4.29 25.05
C GLU A 12 32.77 4.21 25.32
N LYS A 13 31.99 4.06 24.24
CA LYS A 13 30.55 3.77 24.28
C LYS A 13 30.29 2.58 25.21
N GLN A 14 29.38 2.71 26.18
CA GLN A 14 29.03 1.55 27.01
C GLN A 14 28.11 0.63 26.23
N PHE A 15 28.68 -0.48 25.76
CA PHE A 15 28.00 -1.52 24.99
C PHE A 15 27.92 -2.79 25.82
N VAL A 16 26.72 -3.35 25.93
CA VAL A 16 26.48 -4.68 26.50
C VAL A 16 25.75 -5.50 25.44
N HIS A 17 26.33 -6.63 25.07
CA HIS A 17 25.82 -7.50 23.99
C HIS A 17 25.70 -8.93 24.51
N ASN A 18 24.55 -9.55 24.29
CA ASN A 18 24.35 -10.97 24.54
C ASN A 18 23.92 -11.70 23.27
N THR A 19 24.76 -12.62 22.82
CA THR A 19 24.48 -13.57 21.71
C THR A 19 24.37 -15.02 22.18
N GLY A 20 24.54 -15.28 23.49
CA GLY A 20 24.46 -16.62 24.09
C GLY A 20 23.29 -16.76 25.07
N ALA A 21 23.24 -17.87 25.79
CA ALA A 21 22.23 -18.09 26.82
C ALA A 21 22.69 -17.59 28.22
N LEU A 22 21.83 -16.83 28.90
CA LEU A 22 21.99 -16.45 30.31
C LEU A 22 20.83 -17.01 31.14
N GLU A 23 21.13 -17.97 32.02
CA GLU A 23 20.12 -18.73 32.76
C GLU A 23 20.23 -18.49 34.28
N ALA A 24 19.11 -18.16 34.93
CA ALA A 24 18.98 -17.95 36.37
C ALA A 24 17.60 -18.40 36.88
N GLU A 25 17.35 -19.72 36.89
CA GLU A 25 16.14 -20.36 37.42
C GLU A 25 15.73 -19.81 38.80
N GLY A 26 14.48 -19.34 38.91
CA GLY A 26 13.93 -18.70 40.11
C GLY A 26 14.64 -17.41 40.56
N GLY A 27 15.55 -16.88 39.75
CA GLY A 27 16.51 -15.84 40.13
C GLY A 27 16.26 -14.50 39.45
N THR A 28 17.34 -13.80 39.11
CA THR A 28 17.25 -12.53 38.35
C THR A 28 18.36 -12.45 37.31
N VAL A 29 17.99 -12.35 36.04
CA VAL A 29 18.88 -11.97 34.94
C VAL A 29 18.81 -10.45 34.79
N ALA A 30 19.85 -9.74 35.22
CA ALA A 30 19.93 -8.28 35.13
C ALA A 30 21.04 -7.87 34.15
N MET A 31 20.66 -7.26 33.04
CA MET A 31 21.57 -6.70 32.04
C MET A 31 21.55 -5.19 32.13
N THR A 32 22.68 -4.59 32.53
CA THR A 32 22.77 -3.15 32.75
C THR A 32 24.05 -2.53 32.20
N ALA A 33 23.90 -1.51 31.35
CA ALA A 33 24.97 -0.61 30.94
C ALA A 33 24.84 0.71 31.71
N ALA A 34 25.92 1.30 32.20
CA ALA A 34 25.86 2.52 33.02
C ALA A 34 25.93 3.78 32.15
N THR A 35 25.09 4.78 32.43
CA THR A 35 25.09 6.03 31.65
C THR A 35 26.11 7.01 32.25
N ALA A 36 27.19 7.28 31.53
CA ALA A 36 28.25 8.16 32.02
C ALA A 36 27.79 9.63 31.95
N ARG A 37 27.55 10.21 33.14
CA ARG A 37 26.91 11.48 33.54
C ARG A 37 27.10 12.77 32.72
N ASN A 38 27.64 12.77 31.48
CA ASN A 38 27.80 13.95 30.61
C ASN A 38 28.16 13.69 29.11
N VAL A 39 28.48 12.47 28.59
CA VAL A 39 29.09 12.38 27.21
C VAL A 39 28.88 11.13 26.31
N PHE A 40 28.12 10.07 26.63
CA PHE A 40 28.04 8.90 25.70
C PHE A 40 26.70 8.17 25.65
N ASP A 41 26.29 7.79 24.43
CA ASP A 41 25.26 6.81 24.15
C ASP A 41 25.55 5.50 24.91
N SER A 42 24.51 4.91 25.48
CA SER A 42 24.58 3.58 26.11
C SER A 42 23.73 2.62 25.29
N LEU A 43 24.32 1.53 24.80
CA LEU A 43 23.66 0.54 23.96
C LEU A 43 23.62 -0.82 24.65
N ILE A 44 22.44 -1.41 24.75
CA ILE A 44 22.26 -2.82 25.11
C ILE A 44 21.66 -3.54 23.90
N GLN A 45 22.24 -4.68 23.50
CA GLN A 45 21.80 -5.50 22.39
C GLN A 45 21.65 -6.95 22.86
N VAL A 46 20.47 -7.55 22.67
CA VAL A 46 20.15 -8.90 23.13
C VAL A 46 19.62 -9.71 21.95
N GLU A 47 20.40 -10.67 21.50
CA GLU A 47 20.11 -11.58 20.38
C GLU A 47 20.09 -13.06 20.83
N GLY A 48 20.78 -13.37 21.93
CA GLY A 48 20.73 -14.67 22.60
C GLY A 48 19.73 -14.74 23.75
N GLU A 49 19.45 -15.96 24.20
CA GLU A 49 18.41 -16.30 25.18
C GLU A 49 18.67 -15.72 26.58
N LEU A 50 17.64 -15.17 27.23
CA LEU A 50 17.64 -14.82 28.66
C LEU A 50 16.55 -15.64 29.37
N LYS A 51 16.95 -16.56 30.25
CA LYS A 51 16.02 -17.44 30.96
C LYS A 51 16.07 -17.22 32.47
N SER A 52 14.92 -16.94 33.04
CA SER A 52 14.65 -16.85 34.47
C SER A 52 13.28 -17.49 34.74
N PRO A 53 13.05 -18.76 34.36
CA PRO A 53 11.80 -19.44 34.61
C PRO A 53 11.58 -19.57 36.12
N VAL A 54 10.31 -19.63 36.53
CA VAL A 54 9.94 -19.81 37.94
C VAL A 54 10.35 -21.21 38.39
N VAL A 55 10.79 -21.30 39.66
CA VAL A 55 11.04 -22.59 40.32
C VAL A 55 10.44 -22.53 41.73
N GLU A 56 9.57 -23.50 42.03
CA GLU A 56 8.81 -23.62 43.27
C GLU A 56 7.92 -22.40 43.57
N GLN A 57 8.40 -21.45 44.37
CA GLN A 57 7.71 -20.20 44.72
C GLN A 57 8.59 -18.97 44.47
N SER A 58 9.74 -19.13 43.81
CA SER A 58 10.63 -18.03 43.45
C SER A 58 10.31 -17.54 42.04
N ALA A 59 9.54 -16.45 41.96
CA ALA A 59 9.20 -15.81 40.70
C ALA A 59 10.46 -15.21 40.06
N GLY A 60 10.87 -15.77 38.92
CA GLY A 60 12.03 -15.29 38.20
C GLY A 60 11.83 -13.89 37.61
N LYS A 61 12.95 -13.18 37.43
CA LYS A 61 12.96 -11.81 36.90
C LYS A 61 14.00 -11.63 35.79
N ILE A 62 13.62 -10.93 34.73
CA ILE A 62 14.52 -10.44 33.68
C ILE A 62 14.43 -8.91 33.67
N VAL A 63 15.58 -8.23 33.74
CA VAL A 63 15.69 -6.77 33.69
C VAL A 63 16.76 -6.37 32.69
N ILE A 64 16.36 -5.73 31.59
CA ILE A 64 17.26 -5.05 30.66
C ILE A 64 17.07 -3.55 30.89
N ARG A 65 18.09 -2.86 31.43
CA ARG A 65 18.00 -1.41 31.65
C ARG A 65 19.33 -0.68 31.63
N ASN A 66 19.36 0.52 31.07
CA ASN A 66 20.48 1.44 31.29
C ASN A 66 20.42 2.00 32.72
N ALA A 67 21.55 2.10 33.40
CA ALA A 67 21.61 2.50 34.81
C ALA A 67 22.07 3.96 34.95
N ASN A 68 21.14 4.87 35.29
CA ASN A 68 21.36 6.01 36.21
C ASN A 68 20.10 6.85 36.50
N ASP A 69 20.27 7.80 37.44
CA ASP A 69 19.27 8.46 38.31
C ASP A 69 18.26 9.44 37.65
N GLY A 70 17.76 9.14 36.46
CA GLY A 70 16.59 9.80 35.87
C GLY A 70 16.83 10.57 34.55
N ILE A 71 15.96 10.29 33.58
CA ILE A 71 15.72 11.07 32.35
C ILE A 71 16.98 11.41 31.53
N GLU A 72 17.64 10.39 30.97
CA GLU A 72 18.59 10.56 29.85
C GLU A 72 18.04 9.88 28.59
N SER A 73 17.71 10.69 27.58
CA SER A 73 17.03 10.34 26.32
C SER A 73 17.85 9.50 25.33
N ASP A 74 19.17 9.45 25.53
CA ASP A 74 20.13 9.05 24.50
C ASP A 74 20.69 7.62 24.73
N SER A 75 19.96 6.82 25.53
CA SER A 75 20.22 5.39 25.70
C SER A 75 19.37 4.55 24.75
N THR A 76 19.90 3.41 24.31
CA THR A 76 19.25 2.52 23.34
C THR A 76 19.27 1.07 23.83
N VAL A 77 18.14 0.38 23.70
CA VAL A 77 17.99 -1.06 23.95
C VAL A 77 17.40 -1.72 22.71
N LEU A 78 18.12 -2.68 22.12
CA LEU A 78 17.69 -3.46 20.97
C LEU A 78 17.56 -4.93 21.39
N VAL A 79 16.42 -5.54 21.10
CA VAL A 79 16.12 -6.94 21.45
C VAL A 79 15.64 -7.68 20.22
N GLN A 80 16.23 -8.85 19.99
CA GLN A 80 15.88 -9.84 18.98
C GLN A 80 16.09 -11.25 19.56
N ALA A 81 15.42 -11.55 20.68
CA ALA A 81 15.77 -12.68 21.54
C ALA A 81 14.56 -13.33 22.23
N GLU A 82 14.76 -14.57 22.70
CA GLU A 82 13.84 -15.26 23.61
C GLU A 82 14.13 -14.88 25.07
N LEU A 83 13.13 -14.30 25.74
CA LEU A 83 13.14 -13.92 27.15
C LEU A 83 12.07 -14.74 27.88
N ASP A 84 12.50 -15.77 28.61
CA ASP A 84 11.62 -16.71 29.32
C ASP A 84 11.65 -16.44 30.83
N ALA A 85 10.54 -15.93 31.35
CA ALA A 85 10.24 -15.83 32.78
C ALA A 85 8.99 -16.64 33.15
N SER A 86 8.67 -17.70 32.39
CA SER A 86 7.45 -18.48 32.57
C SER A 86 7.46 -19.38 33.83
N GLY A 87 6.28 -19.65 34.37
CA GLY A 87 6.02 -20.70 35.36
C GLY A 87 5.22 -21.82 34.72
N ARG A 88 5.77 -23.03 34.66
CA ARG A 88 5.21 -24.13 33.85
C ARG A 88 4.55 -25.22 34.71
N ASP A 89 4.89 -25.31 35.99
CA ASP A 89 4.39 -26.32 36.92
C ASP A 89 3.22 -25.83 37.80
N VAL A 90 2.44 -26.76 38.33
CA VAL A 90 1.22 -26.49 39.11
C VAL A 90 1.50 -25.61 40.33
N GLY A 91 0.87 -24.44 40.39
CA GLY A 91 1.05 -23.44 41.44
C GLY A 91 2.11 -22.38 41.15
N GLU A 92 2.74 -22.41 39.98
CA GLU A 92 3.67 -21.37 39.53
C GLU A 92 2.93 -20.23 38.82
N GLN A 93 3.09 -19.01 39.35
CA GLN A 93 2.78 -17.77 38.65
C GLN A 93 3.96 -17.41 37.73
N GLY A 94 3.70 -16.89 36.54
CA GLY A 94 4.72 -16.31 35.67
C GLY A 94 5.47 -15.14 36.34
N GLY A 95 6.75 -15.01 36.00
CA GLY A 95 7.68 -14.02 36.54
C GLY A 95 7.49 -12.60 35.99
N SER A 96 8.58 -11.84 35.92
CA SER A 96 8.55 -10.47 35.37
C SER A 96 9.67 -10.14 34.40
N ILE A 97 9.33 -9.41 33.34
CA ILE A 97 10.25 -8.93 32.31
C ILE A 97 10.15 -7.40 32.25
N GLU A 98 11.27 -6.71 32.47
CA GLU A 98 11.39 -5.25 32.43
C GLU A 98 12.43 -4.84 31.38
N ILE A 99 12.03 -4.08 30.36
CA ILE A 99 12.90 -3.56 29.29
C ILE A 99 12.79 -2.04 29.30
N LEU A 100 13.84 -1.35 29.74
CA LEU A 100 13.84 0.10 30.00
C LEU A 100 15.06 0.79 29.38
N GLY A 101 14.86 1.95 28.74
CA GLY A 101 15.89 2.72 28.06
C GLY A 101 15.28 3.90 27.32
N GLY A 102 16.10 4.85 26.83
CA GLY A 102 15.62 6.05 26.13
C GLY A 102 14.97 5.76 24.77
N ASN A 103 15.50 4.79 24.03
CA ASN A 103 15.01 4.33 22.74
C ASN A 103 15.00 2.80 22.77
N ILE A 104 13.86 2.18 22.51
CA ILE A 104 13.71 0.72 22.60
C ILE A 104 13.22 0.17 21.26
N GLY A 105 13.92 -0.84 20.74
CA GLY A 105 13.49 -1.62 19.59
C GLY A 105 13.36 -3.10 19.95
N LEU A 106 12.17 -3.67 19.78
CA LEU A 106 11.94 -5.11 19.78
C LEU A 106 11.74 -5.55 18.32
N PHE A 107 12.59 -6.44 17.81
CA PHE A 107 12.63 -6.85 16.40
C PHE A 107 12.12 -8.27 16.18
N ASN A 108 11.78 -8.59 14.93
CA ASN A 108 11.32 -9.90 14.48
C ASN A 108 12.21 -11.05 15.00
N GLY A 109 11.59 -12.02 15.67
CA GLY A 109 12.26 -13.10 16.41
C GLY A 109 12.23 -12.93 17.94
N THR A 110 11.88 -11.73 18.44
CA THR A 110 11.71 -11.51 19.89
C THR A 110 10.50 -12.26 20.44
N THR A 111 10.71 -13.06 21.48
CA THR A 111 9.63 -13.68 22.27
C THR A 111 9.79 -13.32 23.74
N LEU A 112 8.75 -12.76 24.34
CA LEU A 112 8.67 -12.42 25.76
C LEU A 112 7.63 -13.34 26.43
N ASP A 113 8.06 -14.42 27.11
CA ASP A 113 7.15 -15.35 27.79
C ASP A 113 7.21 -15.16 29.31
N ALA A 114 6.13 -14.63 29.87
CA ALA A 114 5.84 -14.59 31.31
C ALA A 114 4.51 -15.30 31.62
N SER A 115 4.18 -16.36 30.89
CA SER A 115 3.01 -17.21 31.18
C SER A 115 3.17 -17.94 32.53
N GLY A 116 2.05 -18.33 33.13
CA GLY A 116 2.07 -19.09 34.39
C GLY A 116 1.00 -20.17 34.41
N HIS A 117 1.29 -21.29 35.05
CA HIS A 117 0.42 -22.46 35.05
C HIS A 117 -0.86 -22.23 35.84
N SER A 118 -0.72 -21.92 37.12
CA SER A 118 -1.83 -21.62 38.02
C SER A 118 -1.39 -20.79 39.23
N ALA A 119 -2.28 -19.93 39.72
CA ALA A 119 -1.94 -18.98 40.77
C ALA A 119 -1.64 -19.70 42.12
N PRO A 120 -0.46 -19.48 42.75
CA PRO A 120 -0.27 -19.86 44.14
C PRO A 120 -1.20 -19.02 45.02
N VAL A 121 -1.62 -19.58 46.17
CA VAL A 121 -2.49 -18.88 47.13
C VAL A 121 -1.84 -17.55 47.52
N ALA A 122 -2.55 -16.46 47.23
CA ALA A 122 -2.06 -15.08 47.10
C ALA A 122 -0.80 -14.68 47.90
N PRO A 123 0.29 -14.29 47.21
CA PRO A 123 1.24 -13.31 47.74
C PRO A 123 0.51 -11.99 48.04
N GLU A 124 0.99 -11.23 49.03
CA GLU A 124 0.32 -10.01 49.49
C GLU A 124 0.11 -8.97 48.37
N ALA A 125 -1.04 -8.29 48.40
CA ALA A 125 -1.45 -7.39 47.33
C ALA A 125 -0.46 -6.23 47.16
N ASN A 126 -0.02 -5.98 45.92
CA ASN A 126 0.69 -4.76 45.56
C ASN A 126 -0.29 -3.58 45.54
N THR A 127 -0.53 -2.97 46.70
CA THR A 127 -1.51 -1.89 46.90
C THR A 127 -0.90 -0.50 46.74
N GLU A 128 -0.71 -0.05 45.51
CA GLU A 128 -0.48 1.38 45.20
C GLU A 128 -1.44 1.85 44.07
N GLY A 129 -2.73 1.94 44.41
CA GLY A 129 -3.79 2.48 43.54
C GLY A 129 -5.19 2.20 44.11
N THR A 130 -6.01 3.24 44.32
CA THR A 130 -7.36 3.11 44.94
C THR A 130 -8.49 3.22 43.92
N ALA A 131 -9.47 2.32 43.99
CA ALA A 131 -10.53 2.12 42.98
C ALA A 131 -11.96 2.48 43.43
N THR A 132 -12.88 2.55 42.46
CA THR A 132 -14.36 2.28 42.46
C THR A 132 -14.87 2.52 41.02
N VAL A 133 -15.93 1.92 40.43
CA VAL A 133 -17.18 1.24 40.89
C VAL A 133 -17.74 0.37 39.72
N ASP A 134 -18.58 -0.66 39.87
CA ASP A 134 -19.06 -1.46 41.02
C ASP A 134 -19.69 -2.83 40.63
N ALA A 135 -20.93 -2.90 40.12
CA ALA A 135 -21.60 -4.15 39.64
C ALA A 135 -22.39 -3.98 38.32
N GLU A 136 -22.43 -2.75 37.79
CA GLU A 136 -23.28 -2.34 36.67
C GLU A 136 -22.55 -2.30 35.30
N GLY A 137 -21.26 -2.67 35.26
CA GLY A 137 -20.59 -3.13 34.02
C GLY A 137 -19.73 -2.14 33.23
N ASN A 138 -18.92 -1.30 33.89
CA ASN A 138 -17.97 -0.39 33.23
C ASN A 138 -16.52 -0.94 33.15
N VAL A 139 -15.67 -0.26 32.37
CA VAL A 139 -14.30 -0.66 31.97
C VAL A 139 -13.40 -0.99 33.17
N ARG A 140 -12.71 -2.15 33.13
CA ARG A 140 -11.74 -2.54 34.17
C ARG A 140 -10.45 -1.74 34.02
N THR A 141 -10.20 -0.84 34.96
CA THR A 141 -8.93 -0.13 35.12
C THR A 141 -7.80 -1.08 35.53
N GLU A 142 -6.55 -0.64 35.39
CA GLU A 142 -5.39 -1.41 35.85
C GLU A 142 -5.46 -1.75 37.35
N ALA A 143 -5.97 -0.83 38.18
CA ALA A 143 -6.18 -1.05 39.61
C ALA A 143 -7.17 -2.21 39.90
N GLU A 144 -8.21 -2.38 39.06
CA GLU A 144 -9.19 -3.46 39.20
C GLU A 144 -8.66 -4.80 38.66
N PHE A 145 -7.77 -4.76 37.67
CA PHE A 145 -6.97 -5.94 37.29
C PHE A 145 -6.00 -6.34 38.41
N LEU A 146 -5.31 -5.38 39.02
CA LEU A 146 -4.35 -5.63 40.10
C LEU A 146 -5.01 -6.11 41.41
N ALA A 147 -6.30 -5.83 41.61
CA ALA A 147 -7.10 -6.35 42.73
C ALA A 147 -7.44 -7.85 42.62
N HIS A 148 -7.30 -8.47 41.44
CA HIS A 148 -7.59 -9.90 41.26
C HIS A 148 -6.50 -10.78 41.89
N GLN A 149 -6.88 -11.62 42.86
CA GLN A 149 -5.96 -12.38 43.72
C GLN A 149 -5.50 -13.72 43.12
N ASN A 150 -6.00 -14.11 41.95
CA ASN A 150 -5.74 -15.41 41.31
C ASN A 150 -5.00 -15.25 39.97
N ARG A 151 -4.07 -14.29 39.84
CA ARG A 151 -3.24 -14.16 38.64
C ARG A 151 -2.27 -15.33 38.53
N ALA A 152 -2.32 -16.05 37.43
CA ALA A 152 -1.29 -17.01 37.04
C ALA A 152 -0.29 -16.37 36.07
N GLY A 153 -0.73 -15.48 35.17
CA GLY A 153 0.18 -14.76 34.28
C GLY A 153 1.07 -13.76 35.02
N GLY A 154 2.28 -13.55 34.47
CA GLY A 154 3.30 -12.64 34.97
C GLY A 154 3.14 -11.18 34.51
N SER A 155 4.20 -10.39 34.63
CA SER A 155 4.21 -8.95 34.31
C SER A 155 5.31 -8.59 33.31
N ILE A 156 4.93 -7.95 32.21
CA ILE A 156 5.85 -7.48 31.16
C ILE A 156 5.74 -5.96 31.07
N LYS A 157 6.88 -5.26 31.11
CA LYS A 157 6.98 -3.80 31.02
C LYS A 157 8.05 -3.43 30.00
N VAL A 158 7.68 -2.64 29.00
CA VAL A 158 8.57 -2.18 27.93
C VAL A 158 8.43 -0.67 27.80
N GLY A 159 9.51 0.06 28.07
CA GLY A 159 9.56 1.52 27.95
C GLY A 159 8.84 2.32 29.03
N GLY A 160 8.21 1.68 30.02
CA GLY A 160 7.66 2.39 31.17
C GLY A 160 6.70 1.57 32.01
N ASP A 161 5.98 2.25 32.89
CA ASP A 161 4.89 1.71 33.70
C ASP A 161 3.54 2.28 33.27
N TYR A 162 2.46 1.85 33.93
CA TYR A 162 1.09 2.29 33.65
C TYR A 162 0.99 3.82 33.62
N LEU A 163 0.45 4.37 32.52
CA LEU A 163 0.34 5.81 32.28
C LEU A 163 1.65 6.61 32.42
N GLY A 164 2.81 5.95 32.26
CA GLY A 164 4.13 6.56 32.47
C GLY A 164 4.36 7.05 33.90
N SER A 165 3.70 6.42 34.88
CA SER A 165 3.68 6.88 36.27
C SER A 165 4.75 6.24 37.17
N GLY A 166 4.94 6.82 38.36
CA GLY A 166 5.90 6.35 39.38
C GLY A 166 7.35 6.78 39.14
N ASP A 167 8.29 6.06 39.76
CA ASP A 167 9.74 6.25 39.61
C ASP A 167 10.34 5.39 38.48
N THR A 168 9.51 4.67 37.72
CA THR A 168 9.95 3.81 36.60
C THR A 168 10.47 4.67 35.44
N GLN A 169 11.63 4.30 34.88
CA GLN A 169 12.20 4.99 33.72
C GLN A 169 11.27 4.88 32.50
N THR A 170 10.91 6.02 31.92
CA THR A 170 10.18 6.09 30.65
C THR A 170 11.13 6.15 29.44
N ALA A 171 10.77 5.45 28.36
CA ALA A 171 11.37 5.61 27.05
C ALA A 171 10.91 6.92 26.40
N GLN A 172 11.73 7.51 25.55
CA GLN A 172 11.29 8.53 24.60
C GLN A 172 10.65 7.87 23.39
N ASN A 173 11.30 6.89 22.77
CA ASN A 173 10.77 6.19 21.60
C ASN A 173 10.74 4.68 21.82
N LEU A 174 9.66 4.04 21.39
CA LEU A 174 9.45 2.60 21.46
C LEU A 174 8.98 2.08 20.10
N PHE A 175 9.71 1.14 19.52
CA PHE A 175 9.35 0.41 18.32
C PHE A 175 9.22 -1.08 18.64
N VAL A 176 8.05 -1.65 18.37
CA VAL A 176 7.79 -3.09 18.45
C VAL A 176 7.42 -3.57 17.06
N ASP A 177 8.29 -4.40 16.48
CA ASP A 177 8.20 -4.87 15.11
C ASP A 177 7.11 -5.94 14.92
N GLU A 178 6.84 -6.26 13.65
CA GLU A 178 6.01 -7.43 13.33
C GLU A 178 6.69 -8.73 13.77
N TYR A 179 5.87 -9.74 14.12
CA TYR A 179 6.30 -11.03 14.66
C TYR A 179 7.05 -10.99 16.02
N VAL A 180 7.10 -9.85 16.71
CA VAL A 180 7.39 -9.85 18.15
C VAL A 180 6.23 -10.50 18.90
N ILE A 181 6.51 -11.54 19.69
CA ILE A 181 5.48 -12.30 20.43
C ILE A 181 5.62 -12.02 21.93
N THR A 182 4.55 -11.58 22.56
CA THR A 182 4.46 -11.35 24.01
C THR A 182 3.39 -12.25 24.60
N VAL A 183 3.75 -13.10 25.57
CA VAL A 183 2.84 -14.07 26.19
C VAL A 183 2.86 -13.89 27.70
N ASN A 184 1.70 -13.70 28.31
CA ASN A 184 1.50 -13.77 29.76
C ASN A 184 0.18 -14.49 30.10
N ASP A 185 -0.17 -15.47 29.28
CA ASP A 185 -1.28 -16.41 29.50
C ASP A 185 -1.24 -17.02 30.91
N ALA A 186 -2.42 -17.21 31.50
CA ALA A 186 -2.63 -18.26 32.49
C ALA A 186 -2.84 -19.57 31.72
N LEU A 187 -2.08 -20.63 31.97
CA LEU A 187 -2.16 -21.86 31.17
C LEU A 187 -3.40 -22.69 31.57
N GLU A 188 -3.54 -23.04 32.85
CA GLU A 188 -4.62 -23.91 33.35
C GLU A 188 -5.68 -23.14 34.15
N SER A 189 -5.30 -22.51 35.27
CA SER A 189 -6.25 -21.90 36.22
C SER A 189 -5.72 -20.62 36.85
N GLY A 190 -6.32 -19.50 36.48
CA GLY A 190 -5.99 -18.16 36.96
C GLY A 190 -6.22 -17.07 35.92
N ASP A 191 -6.19 -15.83 36.37
CA ASP A 191 -6.22 -14.67 35.48
C ASP A 191 -4.88 -14.55 34.73
N ALA A 192 -4.94 -14.11 33.48
CA ALA A 192 -3.73 -13.81 32.72
C ALA A 192 -2.99 -12.58 33.27
N GLY A 193 -1.81 -12.32 32.72
CA GLY A 193 -0.86 -11.33 33.22
C GLY A 193 -1.13 -9.90 32.80
N ARG A 194 -0.13 -9.06 33.06
CA ARG A 194 -0.09 -7.63 32.72
C ARG A 194 1.00 -7.35 31.69
N THR A 195 0.70 -6.53 30.69
CA THR A 195 1.66 -6.00 29.72
C THR A 195 1.52 -4.49 29.62
N VAL A 196 2.63 -3.75 29.64
CA VAL A 196 2.64 -2.31 29.32
C VAL A 196 3.74 -2.01 28.30
N PHE A 197 3.37 -1.30 27.24
CA PHE A 197 4.26 -0.67 26.28
C PHE A 197 4.07 0.85 26.39
N TRP A 198 5.10 1.59 26.78
CA TRP A 198 5.02 3.04 27.02
C TRP A 198 6.16 3.82 26.37
N SER A 199 5.87 5.03 25.90
CA SER A 199 6.90 6.04 25.63
C SER A 199 6.37 7.48 25.82
N ASP A 200 7.27 8.39 26.21
CA ASP A 200 7.02 9.82 26.37
C ASP A 200 6.96 10.59 25.03
N ASN A 201 7.48 10.04 23.94
CA ASN A 201 7.42 10.66 22.61
C ASN A 201 6.65 9.78 21.60
N ALA A 202 7.23 8.70 21.08
CA ALA A 202 6.61 7.92 20.00
C ALA A 202 6.63 6.40 20.26
N THR A 203 5.45 5.78 20.31
CA THR A 203 5.28 4.31 20.37
C THR A 203 4.71 3.80 19.06
N THR A 204 5.47 3.00 18.32
CA THR A 204 4.96 2.17 17.20
C THR A 204 4.85 0.72 17.66
N PHE A 205 3.69 0.10 17.53
CA PHE A 205 3.41 -1.26 17.98
C PHE A 205 2.81 -2.14 16.88
N LYS A 206 3.55 -3.15 16.42
CA LYS A 206 3.15 -4.12 15.37
C LYS A 206 3.14 -5.58 15.84
N GLY A 207 3.49 -5.85 17.10
CA GLY A 207 3.64 -7.19 17.65
C GLY A 207 2.32 -7.90 18.03
N TYR A 208 2.46 -9.10 18.58
CA TYR A 208 1.35 -9.95 19.07
C TYR A 208 1.40 -10.08 20.60
N VAL A 209 0.28 -9.84 21.29
CA VAL A 209 0.13 -10.09 22.75
C VAL A 209 -0.92 -11.16 23.03
N PHE A 210 -0.55 -12.15 23.83
CA PHE A 210 -1.44 -13.20 24.32
C PHE A 210 -1.50 -13.14 25.85
N GLY A 211 -2.62 -12.65 26.37
CA GLY A 211 -2.92 -12.54 27.79
C GLY A 211 -4.27 -13.18 28.09
N ARG A 212 -4.38 -14.48 27.81
CA ARG A 212 -5.63 -15.24 27.88
C ARG A 212 -5.78 -15.94 29.24
N GLY A 213 -7.01 -15.94 29.76
CA GLY A 213 -7.32 -16.60 31.03
C GLY A 213 -7.21 -18.12 30.95
N GLY A 214 -7.07 -18.78 32.11
CA GLY A 214 -6.90 -20.22 32.21
C GLY A 214 -7.99 -21.02 31.50
N THR A 215 -7.63 -22.21 31.00
CA THR A 215 -8.56 -23.14 30.33
C THR A 215 -9.65 -23.67 31.25
N GLU A 216 -9.37 -23.82 32.55
CA GLU A 216 -10.35 -24.28 33.54
C GLU A 216 -11.01 -23.13 34.32
N ALA A 217 -10.26 -22.05 34.56
CA ALA A 217 -10.75 -20.87 35.28
C ALA A 217 -9.90 -19.61 35.00
N GLY A 218 -10.53 -18.43 35.03
CA GLY A 218 -9.85 -17.14 35.10
C GLY A 218 -10.14 -16.17 33.96
N ASN A 219 -9.92 -14.88 34.22
CA ASN A 219 -10.16 -13.81 33.26
C ASN A 219 -8.99 -13.63 32.28
N GLY A 220 -9.26 -12.95 31.17
CA GLY A 220 -8.19 -12.34 30.36
C GLY A 220 -7.43 -11.24 31.11
N GLY A 221 -6.23 -10.94 30.60
CA GLY A 221 -5.23 -10.07 31.24
C GLY A 221 -5.46 -8.57 31.08
N PHE A 222 -4.41 -7.79 31.33
CA PHE A 222 -4.39 -6.35 31.07
C PHE A 222 -3.24 -6.01 30.12
N VAL A 223 -3.53 -5.22 29.08
CA VAL A 223 -2.54 -4.68 28.15
C VAL A 223 -2.71 -3.18 28.07
N GLU A 224 -1.59 -2.45 28.04
CA GLU A 224 -1.53 -1.05 27.64
C GLU A 224 -0.51 -0.88 26.51
N THR A 225 -0.86 -0.11 25.49
CA THR A 225 0.10 0.46 24.53
C THR A 225 -0.16 1.95 24.42
N SER A 226 0.80 2.76 24.85
CA SER A 226 0.62 4.21 25.05
C SER A 226 1.80 5.00 24.54
N GLY A 227 1.50 6.21 24.06
CA GLY A 227 2.47 7.08 23.39
C GLY A 227 2.12 8.53 23.66
N LYS A 228 2.79 9.13 24.64
CA LYS A 228 2.41 10.41 25.26
C LYS A 228 2.43 11.61 24.33
N ASN A 229 3.19 11.56 23.23
CA ASN A 229 3.04 12.50 22.11
C ASN A 229 2.44 11.81 20.87
N MET A 230 2.88 10.60 20.54
CA MET A 230 2.45 9.84 19.36
C MET A 230 2.34 8.34 19.67
N LEU A 231 1.24 7.73 19.23
CA LEU A 231 0.98 6.29 19.29
C LEU A 231 0.54 5.82 17.90
N ASP A 232 1.12 4.73 17.46
CA ASP A 232 0.96 4.15 16.13
C ASP A 232 0.82 2.63 16.26
N VAL A 233 -0.39 2.09 16.11
CA VAL A 233 -0.73 0.72 16.54
C VAL A 233 -1.32 -0.08 15.39
N HIS A 234 -0.61 -1.14 15.01
CA HIS A 234 -0.98 -2.12 13.99
C HIS A 234 -0.98 -3.57 14.50
N GLY A 235 -0.49 -3.82 15.72
CA GLY A 235 -0.36 -5.15 16.30
C GLY A 235 -1.67 -5.79 16.79
N TYR A 236 -1.58 -7.05 17.24
CA TYR A 236 -2.72 -7.89 17.62
C TYR A 236 -2.68 -8.27 19.11
N VAL A 237 -3.84 -8.26 19.78
CA VAL A 237 -3.96 -8.51 21.22
C VAL A 237 -5.13 -9.47 21.52
N ASP A 238 -4.83 -10.65 22.08
CA ASP A 238 -5.82 -11.66 22.48
C ASP A 238 -5.92 -11.78 24.01
N LEU A 239 -6.99 -11.24 24.58
CA LEU A 239 -7.30 -11.25 26.01
C LEU A 239 -8.60 -12.01 26.32
N ARG A 240 -8.86 -13.10 25.59
CA ARG A 240 -10.05 -13.94 25.84
C ARG A 240 -9.95 -14.69 27.17
N ASN A 241 -11.06 -14.77 27.89
CA ASN A 241 -11.28 -15.85 28.84
C ASN A 241 -11.44 -17.17 28.07
N ARG A 242 -10.93 -18.28 28.62
CA ARG A 242 -11.08 -19.62 28.01
C ARG A 242 -12.08 -20.51 28.75
N ALA A 243 -12.44 -20.16 29.99
CA ALA A 243 -13.49 -20.80 30.78
C ALA A 243 -14.80 -19.96 30.79
N GLU A 244 -15.94 -20.64 30.91
CA GLU A 244 -17.25 -20.00 31.08
C GLU A 244 -17.39 -19.31 32.46
N GLY A 245 -18.11 -18.20 32.52
CA GLY A 245 -18.33 -17.45 33.77
C GLY A 245 -17.23 -16.45 34.14
N TYR A 246 -16.20 -16.28 33.29
CA TYR A 246 -15.12 -15.31 33.46
C TYR A 246 -15.19 -14.20 32.40
N ASN A 247 -14.57 -13.06 32.70
CA ASN A 247 -14.53 -11.88 31.85
C ASN A 247 -13.31 -11.89 30.92
N LYS A 248 -13.45 -11.26 29.74
CA LYS A 248 -12.30 -10.88 28.92
C LYS A 248 -11.43 -9.86 29.66
N GLY A 249 -10.19 -9.71 29.20
CA GLY A 249 -9.25 -8.70 29.67
C GLY A 249 -9.51 -7.31 29.11
N THR A 250 -8.72 -6.34 29.57
CA THR A 250 -8.74 -4.94 29.09
C THR A 250 -7.52 -4.66 28.22
N TYR A 251 -7.73 -3.97 27.11
CA TYR A 251 -6.67 -3.33 26.33
C TYR A 251 -6.86 -1.81 26.37
N LEU A 252 -5.87 -1.09 26.88
CA LEU A 252 -5.82 0.37 26.96
C LEU A 252 -4.92 0.95 25.86
N LEU A 253 -5.41 1.99 25.21
CA LEU A 253 -4.72 2.80 24.20
C LEU A 253 -4.76 4.26 24.67
N ASP A 254 -3.61 4.83 25.09
CA ASP A 254 -3.54 6.20 25.60
C ASP A 254 -2.54 7.07 24.80
N PRO A 255 -3.02 7.75 23.73
CA PRO A 255 -2.25 8.73 22.95
C PRO A 255 -2.58 10.19 23.30
N SER A 256 -1.67 11.11 22.93
CA SER A 256 -1.87 12.56 23.13
C SER A 256 -3.11 13.13 22.43
N ASN A 257 -3.29 12.72 21.18
CA ASN A 257 -4.32 13.12 20.24
C ASN A 257 -4.71 11.87 19.44
N ILE A 258 -5.91 11.90 18.88
CA ILE A 258 -6.58 10.77 18.23
C ILE A 258 -7.14 11.46 16.93
N ALA A 259 -7.02 10.98 15.68
CA ALA A 259 -7.39 11.77 14.45
C ALA A 259 -8.42 11.14 13.46
N VAL A 260 -9.51 11.88 13.09
CA VAL A 260 -10.60 11.44 12.14
C VAL A 260 -9.96 11.26 10.78
N TYR A 261 -10.20 10.11 10.16
CA TYR A 261 -10.29 10.03 8.70
C TYR A 261 -11.51 9.18 8.29
N GLY A 262 -12.55 9.87 7.86
CA GLY A 262 -13.83 9.31 7.43
C GLY A 262 -14.83 10.44 7.19
N ASN A 263 -15.57 10.40 6.08
CA ASN A 263 -16.57 11.42 5.73
C ASN A 263 -17.87 11.16 6.52
N VAL A 264 -17.78 11.30 7.86
CA VAL A 264 -18.90 11.13 8.79
C VAL A 264 -19.25 12.46 9.45
N ASP A 265 -20.29 13.10 8.93
CA ASP A 265 -20.93 14.23 9.63
C ASP A 265 -21.91 13.64 10.67
N GLY A 266 -21.39 13.37 11.87
CA GLY A 266 -22.13 12.66 12.92
C GLY A 266 -21.62 13.03 14.32
N GLN A 267 -22.46 13.71 15.09
CA GLN A 267 -22.22 13.87 16.54
C GLN A 267 -22.30 12.50 17.23
N PHE A 268 -21.18 12.02 17.73
CA PHE A 268 -21.17 10.90 18.68
C PHE A 268 -21.95 11.30 19.94
N THR A 269 -23.07 10.62 20.18
CA THR A 269 -23.79 10.66 21.45
C THR A 269 -23.86 9.24 21.98
N SER A 270 -22.98 8.91 22.92
CA SER A 270 -23.09 7.68 23.70
C SER A 270 -24.31 7.79 24.63
N THR A 271 -25.10 6.72 24.71
CA THR A 271 -26.23 6.58 25.63
C THR A 271 -25.84 5.96 26.98
N ASP A 272 -24.57 5.59 27.17
CA ASP A 272 -24.01 4.99 28.39
C ASP A 272 -22.89 5.82 29.06
N GLY A 273 -22.41 6.89 28.41
CA GLY A 273 -21.33 7.75 28.89
C GLY A 273 -19.91 7.21 28.69
N ALA A 274 -19.71 6.10 27.97
CA ALA A 274 -18.41 5.41 27.88
C ALA A 274 -17.37 6.06 26.94
N VAL A 275 -17.68 7.19 26.29
CA VAL A 275 -16.78 7.89 25.35
C VAL A 275 -16.86 9.41 25.60
N ASP A 276 -15.81 9.96 26.22
CA ASP A 276 -15.60 11.41 26.40
C ASP A 276 -14.32 11.80 25.64
N LEU A 277 -14.48 12.19 24.36
CA LEU A 277 -13.40 12.68 23.52
C LEU A 277 -13.35 14.20 23.61
N THR A 278 -12.27 14.72 24.17
CA THR A 278 -12.04 16.18 24.21
C THR A 278 -11.51 16.70 22.87
N ASP A 279 -11.64 18.00 22.63
CA ASP A 279 -11.40 18.66 21.34
C ASP A 279 -10.03 18.27 20.73
N GLY A 280 -10.06 17.58 19.57
CA GLY A 280 -8.86 17.10 18.87
C GLY A 280 -8.59 15.58 18.91
N GLN A 281 -9.60 14.76 19.23
CA GLN A 281 -9.47 13.29 19.40
C GLN A 281 -10.48 12.44 18.58
N VAL A 282 -10.05 11.36 17.89
CA VAL A 282 -10.85 10.41 17.06
C VAL A 282 -10.11 9.10 16.65
N LEU A 283 -10.70 7.93 16.89
CA LEU A 283 -10.22 6.55 16.65
C LEU A 283 -9.99 6.13 15.17
N HIS A 284 -8.93 5.35 14.85
CA HIS A 284 -8.85 4.56 13.60
C HIS A 284 -9.65 3.25 13.70
N LEU A 285 -10.45 2.94 12.67
CA LEU A 285 -11.11 1.64 12.48
C LEU A 285 -10.81 1.12 11.07
N ASP A 286 -9.95 0.11 10.97
CA ASP A 286 -9.69 -0.57 9.71
C ASP A 286 -10.90 -1.44 9.33
N LEU A 287 -11.68 -0.97 8.35
CA LEU A 287 -12.71 -1.74 7.68
C LEU A 287 -12.19 -2.19 6.32
N ASN A 288 -11.65 -3.40 6.32
CA ASN A 288 -11.22 -4.11 5.11
C ASN A 288 -12.46 -4.48 4.26
N VAL A 289 -12.93 -3.52 3.46
CA VAL A 289 -14.03 -3.65 2.50
C VAL A 289 -13.51 -3.20 1.12
N PRO A 290 -13.62 -4.03 0.08
CA PRO A 290 -13.07 -3.70 -1.23
C PRO A 290 -13.88 -2.63 -1.96
N ALA A 291 -13.17 -1.63 -2.49
CA ALA A 291 -13.60 -0.60 -3.42
C ALA A 291 -14.65 0.41 -2.89
N PRO A 292 -14.67 1.66 -3.42
CA PRO A 292 -15.69 2.63 -3.06
C PRO A 292 -17.09 2.12 -3.44
N SER A 293 -18.08 2.38 -2.58
CA SER A 293 -19.48 2.25 -2.96
C SER A 293 -19.75 3.11 -4.19
N VAL A 294 -20.45 2.53 -5.18
CA VAL A 294 -20.82 3.11 -6.49
C VAL A 294 -21.49 4.51 -6.39
N THR A 295 -21.95 4.87 -5.21
CA THR A 295 -22.76 6.05 -4.88
C THR A 295 -22.05 7.41 -5.01
N ASP A 296 -20.74 7.51 -4.70
CA ASP A 296 -20.02 8.80 -4.79
C ASP A 296 -19.66 9.20 -6.24
N GLN A 297 -19.74 8.25 -7.18
CA GLN A 297 -19.56 8.51 -8.61
C GLN A 297 -20.84 9.03 -9.29
N TYR A 298 -22.02 8.80 -8.68
CA TYR A 298 -23.33 9.09 -9.29
C TYR A 298 -23.90 10.48 -8.94
N LEU A 299 -23.49 11.08 -7.82
CA LEU A 299 -24.15 12.27 -7.25
C LEU A 299 -23.39 13.58 -7.47
N GLY A 300 -22.21 13.52 -8.10
CA GLY A 300 -21.29 14.64 -8.20
C GLY A 300 -20.80 15.12 -6.83
N THR A 301 -20.18 16.29 -6.77
CA THR A 301 -19.62 16.88 -5.54
C THR A 301 -20.69 17.49 -4.61
N ALA A 302 -21.95 17.05 -4.71
CA ALA A 302 -23.04 17.50 -3.85
C ALA A 302 -22.88 16.91 -2.44
N ALA A 303 -22.57 17.76 -1.46
CA ALA A 303 -22.53 17.35 -0.06
C ALA A 303 -23.90 16.81 0.40
N SER A 304 -23.89 15.70 1.16
CA SER A 304 -25.09 15.18 1.80
C SER A 304 -25.62 16.23 2.78
N GLN A 305 -26.88 16.64 2.59
CA GLN A 305 -27.54 17.68 3.40
C GLN A 305 -28.20 17.10 4.66
N GLY A 306 -28.24 15.77 4.80
CA GLY A 306 -28.61 15.05 6.01
C GLY A 306 -28.24 13.57 5.91
N ALA A 307 -28.05 12.92 7.05
CA ALA A 307 -27.84 11.47 7.16
C ALA A 307 -28.68 10.91 8.31
N PHE A 308 -29.43 9.84 8.08
CA PHE A 308 -30.37 9.28 9.05
C PHE A 308 -30.04 7.82 9.37
N ASN A 309 -30.00 7.47 10.65
CA ASN A 309 -29.68 6.12 11.11
C ASN A 309 -30.84 5.15 10.83
N GLY A 310 -30.51 3.89 10.51
CA GLY A 310 -31.52 2.84 10.33
C GLY A 310 -32.46 2.72 11.53
N PHE A 311 -33.76 2.61 11.26
CA PHE A 311 -34.82 2.55 12.28
C PHE A 311 -34.95 3.84 13.13
N SER A 312 -34.67 5.01 12.55
CA SER A 312 -34.85 6.32 13.22
C SER A 312 -36.17 7.03 12.85
N VAL A 313 -36.53 8.02 13.67
CA VAL A 313 -37.49 9.07 13.30
C VAL A 313 -36.74 10.11 12.45
N ILE A 314 -37.44 10.76 11.53
CA ILE A 314 -36.92 11.88 10.72
C ILE A 314 -37.85 13.08 10.96
N ASP A 315 -37.30 14.14 11.56
CA ASP A 315 -38.02 15.39 11.84
C ASP A 315 -38.54 16.03 10.53
N ASP A 316 -39.75 16.60 10.55
CA ASP A 316 -40.38 17.22 9.37
C ASP A 316 -39.56 18.34 8.73
N THR A 317 -38.65 18.96 9.50
CA THR A 317 -37.73 20.03 9.07
C THR A 317 -36.36 19.54 8.59
N ALA A 318 -36.01 18.27 8.81
CA ALA A 318 -34.69 17.73 8.48
C ALA A 318 -34.46 17.49 6.97
N VAL A 319 -35.50 17.65 6.14
CA VAL A 319 -35.46 17.49 4.69
C VAL A 319 -36.21 18.63 3.99
N ASN A 320 -35.72 19.12 2.85
CA ASN A 320 -36.40 20.15 2.08
C ASN A 320 -37.52 19.54 1.22
N ARG A 321 -38.71 19.46 1.81
CA ARG A 321 -39.93 18.92 1.18
C ARG A 321 -40.44 19.71 -0.03
N SER A 322 -39.98 20.97 -0.19
CA SER A 322 -40.39 21.93 -1.23
C SER A 322 -39.32 22.17 -2.30
N GLY A 323 -38.27 21.35 -2.35
CA GLY A 323 -37.29 21.30 -3.43
C GLY A 323 -37.11 19.87 -3.95
N ASP A 324 -36.37 19.73 -5.04
CA ASP A 324 -35.94 18.41 -5.54
C ASP A 324 -35.13 17.67 -4.45
N ALA A 325 -35.22 16.34 -4.43
CA ALA A 325 -34.65 15.52 -3.38
C ALA A 325 -34.09 14.22 -3.96
N ILE A 326 -32.86 13.85 -3.58
CA ILE A 326 -32.33 12.50 -3.81
C ILE A 326 -32.06 11.85 -2.45
N PHE A 327 -32.35 10.56 -2.37
CA PHE A 327 -32.07 9.71 -1.23
C PHE A 327 -31.28 8.48 -1.68
N SER A 328 -30.37 7.99 -0.84
CA SER A 328 -29.64 6.74 -1.09
C SER A 328 -29.32 5.97 0.20
N VAL A 329 -29.34 4.64 0.11
CA VAL A 329 -29.06 3.73 1.21
C VAL A 329 -28.55 2.38 0.70
N ASP A 330 -27.50 1.85 1.35
CA ASP A 330 -27.07 0.47 1.14
C ASP A 330 -27.95 -0.47 1.97
N ILE A 331 -28.57 -1.44 1.30
CA ILE A 331 -29.66 -2.24 1.86
C ILE A 331 -29.50 -3.72 1.46
N VAL A 332 -29.81 -4.61 2.40
CA VAL A 332 -29.94 -6.05 2.18
C VAL A 332 -31.42 -6.40 2.15
N ILE A 333 -31.90 -6.77 0.97
CA ILE A 333 -33.29 -7.16 0.71
C ILE A 333 -33.43 -8.66 1.04
N PRO A 334 -34.22 -9.03 2.06
CA PRO A 334 -34.40 -10.43 2.46
C PRO A 334 -35.28 -11.17 1.45
N ALA A 335 -35.24 -12.51 1.48
CA ALA A 335 -36.00 -13.36 0.54
C ALA A 335 -37.54 -13.23 0.61
N SER A 336 -38.07 -12.57 1.63
CA SER A 336 -39.49 -12.23 1.77
C SER A 336 -39.58 -10.81 2.33
N PRO A 337 -39.37 -9.79 1.49
CA PRO A 337 -39.26 -8.41 1.94
C PRO A 337 -40.64 -7.82 2.25
N THR A 338 -40.73 -7.08 3.35
CA THR A 338 -41.96 -6.43 3.84
C THR A 338 -41.59 -5.25 4.74
N GLY A 339 -42.41 -4.20 4.71
CA GLY A 339 -42.33 -3.06 5.62
C GLY A 339 -41.68 -1.80 5.01
N VAL A 340 -41.64 -0.76 5.84
CA VAL A 340 -41.30 0.62 5.43
C VAL A 340 -39.79 0.86 5.39
N ILE A 341 -39.29 1.21 4.21
CA ILE A 341 -37.91 1.71 4.05
C ILE A 341 -37.86 3.18 4.44
N TYR A 342 -38.71 4.03 3.86
CA TYR A 342 -38.78 5.45 4.20
C TYR A 342 -40.23 5.95 4.10
N GLU A 343 -40.71 6.69 5.09
CA GLU A 343 -42.00 7.38 5.07
C GLU A 343 -41.85 8.83 5.55
N GLN A 344 -42.62 9.77 5.01
CA GLN A 344 -42.70 11.13 5.55
C GLN A 344 -44.00 11.85 5.16
N GLY A 345 -44.69 12.41 6.16
CA GLY A 345 -45.99 13.07 6.00
C GLY A 345 -47.15 12.12 5.67
N GLY A 346 -48.29 12.27 6.34
CA GLY A 346 -49.47 11.40 6.12
C GLY A 346 -50.77 12.13 5.83
N SER A 347 -50.88 13.41 6.20
CA SER A 347 -52.12 14.18 6.17
C SER A 347 -52.45 14.81 4.79
N GLY A 348 -52.49 13.98 3.75
CA GLY A 348 -52.94 14.33 2.39
C GLY A 348 -51.82 14.70 1.40
N PHE A 349 -50.62 14.93 1.89
CA PHE A 349 -49.36 14.82 1.14
C PHE A 349 -48.47 13.84 1.89
N GLY A 350 -47.79 12.95 1.18
CA GLY A 350 -46.93 11.97 1.82
C GLY A 350 -45.99 11.27 0.86
N THR A 351 -44.86 10.82 1.40
CA THR A 351 -43.90 9.97 0.72
C THR A 351 -43.86 8.61 1.39
N TYR A 352 -43.76 7.56 0.57
CA TYR A 352 -43.62 6.18 1.03
C TYR A 352 -42.73 5.39 0.07
N ILE A 353 -41.65 4.83 0.61
CA ILE A 353 -40.78 3.84 -0.02
C ILE A 353 -40.83 2.58 0.83
N GLY A 354 -41.26 1.44 0.28
CA GLY A 354 -41.32 0.21 1.06
C GLY A 354 -42.04 -0.95 0.40
N PHE A 355 -41.90 -2.12 1.02
CA PHE A 355 -42.41 -3.38 0.52
C PHE A 355 -43.80 -3.69 1.09
N GLN A 356 -44.75 -3.99 0.19
CA GLN A 356 -46.08 -4.49 0.57
C GLN A 356 -46.00 -5.95 1.04
N ALA A 357 -47.09 -6.45 1.64
CA ALA A 357 -47.16 -7.80 2.20
C ALA A 357 -47.06 -8.93 1.15
N ASP A 358 -47.18 -8.62 -0.14
CA ASP A 358 -46.96 -9.55 -1.27
C ASP A 358 -45.54 -9.44 -1.88
N GLY A 359 -44.69 -8.57 -1.33
CA GLY A 359 -43.32 -8.33 -1.80
C GLY A 359 -43.19 -7.24 -2.88
N THR A 360 -44.28 -6.55 -3.26
CA THR A 360 -44.23 -5.43 -4.22
C THR A 360 -43.53 -4.24 -3.58
N LEU A 361 -42.50 -3.68 -4.24
CA LEU A 361 -41.82 -2.48 -3.77
C LEU A 361 -42.50 -1.25 -4.37
N VAL A 362 -42.92 -0.33 -3.50
CA VAL A 362 -43.64 0.89 -3.87
C VAL A 362 -42.77 2.11 -3.61
N PHE A 363 -42.77 3.05 -4.57
CA PHE A 363 -42.27 4.41 -4.40
C PHE A 363 -43.44 5.37 -4.66
N HIS A 364 -43.78 6.20 -3.68
CA HIS A 364 -44.90 7.13 -3.72
C HIS A 364 -44.46 8.50 -3.21
N ALA A 365 -44.86 9.58 -3.89
CA ALA A 365 -44.64 10.96 -3.43
C ALA A 365 -45.72 11.92 -3.98
N GLY A 366 -46.00 12.98 -3.23
CA GLY A 366 -46.89 14.07 -3.66
C GLY A 366 -48.29 14.00 -3.04
N ARG A 367 -49.32 14.29 -3.85
CA ARG A 367 -50.70 14.48 -3.38
C ARG A 367 -51.52 13.20 -3.36
N GLY A 368 -51.82 12.73 -2.15
CA GLY A 368 -52.74 11.62 -1.95
C GLY A 368 -52.77 11.20 -0.50
N SER A 369 -53.95 10.91 0.03
CA SER A 369 -54.06 10.14 1.27
C SER A 369 -53.92 8.63 1.04
N SER A 370 -53.81 8.16 -0.21
CA SER A 370 -53.65 6.74 -0.56
C SER A 370 -52.91 6.56 -1.89
N PHE A 371 -52.31 5.38 -2.09
CA PHE A 371 -51.59 4.96 -3.31
C PHE A 371 -52.36 5.06 -4.64
N THR A 372 -53.67 5.28 -4.63
CA THR A 372 -54.52 5.35 -5.84
C THR A 372 -54.98 6.77 -6.21
N ALA A 373 -54.42 7.81 -5.59
CA ALA A 373 -54.72 9.20 -5.95
C ALA A 373 -54.02 9.61 -7.25
N ASN A 374 -54.76 10.16 -8.21
CA ASN A 374 -54.23 10.59 -9.51
C ASN A 374 -53.22 11.76 -9.45
N ASP A 375 -53.09 12.43 -8.30
CA ASP A 375 -52.27 13.64 -8.12
C ASP A 375 -50.86 13.36 -7.53
N ALA A 376 -50.51 12.09 -7.33
CA ALA A 376 -49.21 11.65 -6.81
C ALA A 376 -48.36 10.96 -7.89
N ALA A 377 -47.05 10.97 -7.72
CA ALA A 377 -46.12 10.13 -8.45
C ALA A 377 -46.07 8.77 -7.72
N HIS A 378 -46.41 7.68 -8.42
CA HIS A 378 -46.59 6.35 -7.84
C HIS A 378 -46.02 5.26 -8.75
N LEU A 379 -44.93 4.65 -8.33
CA LEU A 379 -44.21 3.58 -9.02
C LEU A 379 -44.33 2.28 -8.21
N GLU A 380 -44.70 1.19 -8.88
CA GLU A 380 -44.70 -0.16 -8.31
C GLU A 380 -43.70 -1.04 -9.06
N LEU A 381 -42.78 -1.68 -8.33
CA LEU A 381 -41.86 -2.68 -8.85
C LEU A 381 -42.28 -4.07 -8.35
N ALA A 382 -42.31 -5.04 -9.26
CA ALA A 382 -42.81 -6.37 -8.98
C ALA A 382 -41.98 -7.11 -7.91
N PRO A 383 -42.57 -8.06 -7.15
CA PRO A 383 -41.82 -8.87 -6.20
C PRO A 383 -40.61 -9.55 -6.85
N GLY A 384 -39.43 -9.37 -6.25
CA GLY A 384 -38.16 -9.91 -6.75
C GLY A 384 -37.48 -9.10 -7.86
N THR A 385 -37.98 -7.90 -8.22
CA THR A 385 -37.24 -6.96 -9.10
C THR A 385 -35.89 -6.57 -8.49
N LEU A 386 -35.84 -6.36 -7.17
CA LEU A 386 -34.62 -6.10 -6.40
C LEU A 386 -34.37 -7.26 -5.44
N THR A 387 -33.13 -7.74 -5.34
CA THR A 387 -32.75 -8.88 -4.48
C THR A 387 -31.32 -8.75 -3.95
N GLY A 388 -31.06 -9.31 -2.76
CA GLY A 388 -29.70 -9.36 -2.20
C GLY A 388 -29.24 -8.03 -1.60
N SER A 389 -27.93 -7.81 -1.56
CA SER A 389 -27.31 -6.58 -1.09
C SER A 389 -27.06 -5.62 -2.25
N GLY A 390 -27.29 -4.33 -2.04
CA GLY A 390 -27.00 -3.29 -3.02
C GLY A 390 -27.40 -1.90 -2.54
N THR A 391 -27.07 -0.88 -3.33
CA THR A 391 -27.47 0.51 -3.07
C THR A 391 -28.83 0.76 -3.71
N LEU A 392 -29.82 1.07 -2.88
CA LEU A 392 -31.10 1.62 -3.32
C LEU A 392 -31.02 3.15 -3.29
N ALA A 393 -31.36 3.81 -4.39
CA ALA A 393 -31.52 5.25 -4.45
C ALA A 393 -32.85 5.63 -5.09
N TRP A 394 -33.36 6.82 -4.78
CA TRP A 394 -34.51 7.40 -5.47
C TRP A 394 -34.39 8.92 -5.53
N ASP A 395 -34.82 9.50 -6.65
CA ASP A 395 -34.99 10.95 -6.82
C ASP A 395 -36.47 11.32 -6.85
N ILE A 396 -36.77 12.52 -6.35
CA ILE A 396 -38.07 13.17 -6.45
C ILE A 396 -37.83 14.55 -7.04
N ASN A 397 -38.30 14.76 -8.27
CA ASN A 397 -38.12 15.99 -9.02
C ASN A 397 -39.45 16.77 -9.10
N LEU A 398 -39.53 17.92 -8.43
CA LEU A 398 -40.71 18.80 -8.41
C LEU A 398 -40.89 19.58 -9.72
N GLY A 399 -39.82 19.81 -10.48
CA GLY A 399 -39.89 20.47 -11.79
C GLY A 399 -40.67 19.65 -12.82
N SER A 400 -40.42 18.33 -12.85
CA SER A 400 -41.08 17.36 -13.73
C SER A 400 -42.26 16.63 -13.08
N ASN A 401 -42.38 16.66 -11.74
CA ASN A 401 -43.33 15.89 -10.93
C ASN A 401 -43.09 14.37 -11.02
N THR A 402 -41.82 13.96 -11.10
CA THR A 402 -41.39 12.57 -11.30
C THR A 402 -40.77 12.02 -10.03
N ILE A 403 -40.99 10.73 -9.77
CA ILE A 403 -40.18 9.91 -8.87
C ILE A 403 -39.47 8.84 -9.71
N SER A 404 -38.16 8.65 -9.49
CA SER A 404 -37.39 7.59 -10.14
C SER A 404 -36.65 6.77 -9.09
N ALA A 405 -36.49 5.47 -9.36
CA ALA A 405 -35.84 4.51 -8.47
C ALA A 405 -34.64 3.87 -9.17
N TYR A 406 -33.54 3.74 -8.44
CA TYR A 406 -32.28 3.20 -8.93
C TYR A 406 -31.76 2.07 -8.04
N TRP A 407 -31.19 1.04 -8.64
CA TRP A 407 -30.52 -0.06 -7.95
C TRP A 407 -29.09 -0.22 -8.46
N ASN A 408 -28.12 -0.06 -7.58
CA ASN A 408 -26.69 -0.04 -7.93
C ASN A 408 -26.41 0.93 -9.10
N GLY A 409 -27.00 2.13 -9.07
CA GLY A 409 -26.92 3.15 -10.13
C GLY A 409 -27.86 2.97 -11.33
N ASN A 410 -28.47 1.80 -11.53
CA ASN A 410 -29.32 1.51 -12.69
C ASN A 410 -30.77 1.97 -12.44
N LEU A 411 -31.37 2.73 -13.36
CA LEU A 411 -32.80 3.08 -13.31
C LEU A 411 -33.66 1.80 -13.39
N VAL A 412 -34.37 1.46 -12.31
CA VAL A 412 -35.28 0.30 -12.25
C VAL A 412 -36.74 0.67 -12.47
N GLY A 413 -37.08 1.96 -12.43
CA GLY A 413 -38.37 2.48 -12.86
C GLY A 413 -38.54 3.95 -12.51
N SER A 414 -39.52 4.60 -13.15
CA SER A 414 -39.95 5.96 -12.82
C SER A 414 -41.45 6.15 -13.04
N ASN A 415 -42.02 7.16 -12.40
CA ASN A 415 -43.41 7.56 -12.59
C ASN A 415 -43.57 9.08 -12.45
N THR A 416 -44.35 9.69 -13.35
CA THR A 416 -44.67 11.12 -13.34
C THR A 416 -46.14 11.31 -12.97
N ALA A 417 -46.42 12.18 -11.98
CA ALA A 417 -47.78 12.47 -11.53
C ALA A 417 -48.63 13.16 -12.60
N ALA A 418 -49.96 12.96 -12.57
CA ALA A 418 -50.87 13.58 -13.53
C ALA A 418 -51.18 15.06 -13.22
N SER A 419 -50.77 15.58 -12.05
CA SER A 419 -50.90 16.99 -11.69
C SER A 419 -49.74 17.46 -10.81
N ASN A 420 -49.43 18.76 -10.87
CA ASN A 420 -48.26 19.29 -10.18
C ASN A 420 -48.45 19.34 -8.66
N PHE A 421 -47.42 18.92 -7.93
CA PHE A 421 -47.33 19.06 -6.47
C PHE A 421 -46.16 19.99 -6.09
N THR A 422 -46.42 20.95 -5.21
CA THR A 422 -45.43 21.95 -4.76
C THR A 422 -44.58 21.48 -3.57
N SER A 423 -44.83 20.27 -3.08
CA SER A 423 -44.14 19.62 -1.98
C SER A 423 -44.35 18.12 -2.13
N TRP A 424 -43.30 17.32 -1.97
CA TRP A 424 -43.39 15.86 -2.15
C TRP A 424 -43.93 15.12 -0.92
N SER A 425 -43.88 15.73 0.26
CA SER A 425 -44.43 15.19 1.52
C SER A 425 -45.11 16.26 2.39
N GLY A 426 -45.95 15.80 3.33
CA GLY A 426 -46.63 16.62 4.35
C GLY A 426 -45.71 17.09 5.48
N GLY A 427 -46.24 17.91 6.39
CA GLY A 427 -45.50 18.47 7.54
C GLY A 427 -45.68 17.68 8.84
N ASP A 428 -45.65 16.36 8.73
CA ASP A 428 -45.66 15.43 9.85
C ASP A 428 -44.33 14.66 9.81
N ASP A 429 -43.74 14.33 10.97
CA ASP A 429 -42.48 13.58 11.07
C ASP A 429 -42.52 12.26 10.29
N GLY A 430 -41.39 11.92 9.68
CA GLY A 430 -41.16 10.68 8.94
C GLY A 430 -40.42 9.62 9.74
N GLY A 431 -40.15 8.50 9.07
CA GLY A 431 -39.39 7.37 9.61
C GLY A 431 -38.53 6.73 8.52
N PHE A 432 -37.34 6.27 8.90
CA PHE A 432 -36.48 5.46 8.04
C PHE A 432 -36.31 4.09 8.70
N GLY A 433 -36.72 3.02 8.01
CA GLY A 433 -36.81 1.65 8.52
C GLY A 433 -38.01 1.34 9.44
N GLN A 434 -38.73 2.36 9.92
CA GLN A 434 -39.81 2.22 10.90
C GLN A 434 -41.00 3.14 10.63
N VAL A 435 -42.12 2.89 11.32
CA VAL A 435 -43.39 3.64 11.18
C VAL A 435 -43.56 4.63 12.33
N THR A 436 -43.88 5.89 12.03
CA THR A 436 -43.96 6.99 13.03
C THR A 436 -45.37 7.58 13.23
N ASN A 437 -46.39 6.93 12.66
CA ASN A 437 -47.82 7.27 12.61
C ASN A 437 -48.26 8.15 11.41
N SER A 438 -47.35 8.55 10.53
CA SER A 438 -47.60 9.47 9.41
C SER A 438 -47.76 8.76 8.06
N ILE A 439 -48.31 7.54 8.04
CA ILE A 439 -48.25 6.68 6.85
C ILE A 439 -49.41 6.89 5.85
N VAL A 440 -49.12 6.79 4.55
CA VAL A 440 -50.10 6.85 3.45
C VAL A 440 -51.09 5.68 3.54
N VAL A 441 -52.40 5.92 3.35
CA VAL A 441 -53.42 4.86 3.49
C VAL A 441 -53.26 3.81 2.39
N GLY A 442 -53.10 2.56 2.81
CA GLY A 442 -52.82 1.42 1.93
C GLY A 442 -51.36 0.95 1.99
N ALA A 443 -50.47 1.73 2.61
CA ALA A 443 -49.11 1.32 2.89
C ALA A 443 -49.02 0.25 3.99
N ASN A 444 -47.93 -0.52 3.94
CA ASN A 444 -47.60 -1.52 4.93
C ASN A 444 -47.17 -0.86 6.25
N THR A 445 -47.85 -1.18 7.35
CA THR A 445 -47.62 -0.57 8.67
C THR A 445 -46.59 -1.31 9.53
N ALA A 446 -45.71 -2.10 8.92
CA ALA A 446 -44.62 -2.80 9.60
C ALA A 446 -43.27 -2.10 9.30
N SER A 447 -42.37 -2.08 10.28
CA SER A 447 -40.96 -1.73 10.05
C SER A 447 -40.34 -2.66 9.00
N PHE A 448 -39.36 -2.18 8.24
CA PHE A 448 -38.66 -3.00 7.24
C PHE A 448 -37.97 -4.20 7.89
N ASN A 449 -38.12 -5.38 7.28
CA ASN A 449 -37.59 -6.65 7.82
C ASN A 449 -36.22 -7.07 7.28
N GLY A 450 -35.56 -6.22 6.49
CA GLY A 450 -34.18 -6.42 6.02
C GLY A 450 -33.16 -5.67 6.88
N THR A 451 -31.98 -5.42 6.30
CA THR A 451 -30.86 -4.74 6.96
C THR A 451 -30.45 -3.52 6.16
N PHE A 452 -30.11 -2.42 6.85
CA PHE A 452 -29.43 -1.27 6.25
C PHE A 452 -27.95 -1.35 6.61
N ASN A 453 -27.10 -1.30 5.59
CA ASN A 453 -25.64 -1.32 5.73
C ASN A 453 -25.05 0.10 5.74
N SER A 454 -25.85 1.13 5.42
CA SER A 454 -25.50 2.54 5.56
C SER A 454 -26.60 3.33 6.29
N THR A 455 -26.29 4.57 6.65
CA THR A 455 -27.32 5.60 6.88
C THR A 455 -28.09 5.90 5.59
N LEU A 456 -29.32 6.38 5.72
CA LEU A 456 -30.03 7.03 4.61
C LEU A 456 -29.40 8.41 4.38
N LYS A 457 -28.73 8.59 3.25
CA LYS A 457 -28.19 9.89 2.82
C LYS A 457 -29.29 10.69 2.11
N TYR A 458 -29.31 12.01 2.31
CA TYR A 458 -30.26 12.93 1.69
C TYR A 458 -29.55 14.11 1.04
N TYR A 459 -29.93 14.43 -0.20
CA TYR A 459 -29.35 15.50 -1.02
C TYR A 459 -30.46 16.46 -1.47
N ALA A 460 -30.37 17.71 -1.01
CA ALA A 460 -31.37 18.74 -1.29
C ALA A 460 -31.04 19.51 -2.58
N GLY A 461 -31.99 19.61 -3.50
CA GLY A 461 -31.85 20.39 -4.74
C GLY A 461 -30.90 19.79 -5.78
N ALA A 462 -30.48 18.53 -5.60
CA ALA A 462 -29.70 17.80 -6.59
C ALA A 462 -30.63 17.14 -7.62
N SER A 463 -30.34 17.36 -8.91
CA SER A 463 -30.78 16.46 -9.99
C SER A 463 -29.64 15.50 -10.28
N ALA A 464 -29.89 14.19 -10.31
CA ALA A 464 -28.87 13.22 -10.69
C ALA A 464 -28.47 13.45 -12.15
N GLY A 465 -27.21 13.80 -12.39
CA GLY A 465 -26.63 13.77 -13.73
C GLY A 465 -26.61 12.33 -14.24
N PHE A 466 -26.93 12.14 -15.51
CA PHE A 466 -26.81 10.84 -16.19
C PHE A 466 -25.36 10.35 -16.24
N LEU A 467 -24.42 11.27 -16.46
CA LEU A 467 -22.97 11.04 -16.37
C LEU A 467 -22.32 12.18 -15.59
N SER A 468 -21.40 11.84 -14.69
CA SER A 468 -20.59 12.81 -13.95
C SER A 468 -19.35 13.23 -14.74
N ASP A 469 -18.98 14.51 -14.64
CA ASP A 469 -17.73 15.05 -15.20
C ASP A 469 -16.53 14.69 -14.31
N ALA A 470 -15.58 13.93 -14.87
CA ALA A 470 -14.37 13.50 -14.17
C ALA A 470 -13.35 14.64 -13.93
N SER A 471 -13.42 15.76 -14.64
CA SER A 471 -12.52 16.90 -14.45
C SER A 471 -12.87 17.78 -13.24
N GLY A 472 -14.06 17.60 -12.67
CA GLY A 472 -14.57 18.44 -11.58
C GLY A 472 -15.06 19.82 -12.02
N SER A 473 -15.07 20.14 -13.32
CA SER A 473 -15.59 21.40 -13.87
C SER A 473 -17.13 21.50 -13.86
N GLY A 474 -17.83 20.43 -13.50
CA GLY A 474 -19.30 20.41 -13.38
C GLY A 474 -20.04 20.21 -14.70
N ASN A 475 -19.37 19.73 -15.75
CA ASN A 475 -19.95 19.46 -17.07
C ASN A 475 -20.70 18.12 -17.12
N GLY A 476 -21.51 17.82 -16.10
CA GLY A 476 -22.30 16.60 -16.04
C GLY A 476 -23.32 16.52 -17.18
N ALA A 477 -23.53 15.32 -17.71
CA ALA A 477 -24.50 15.08 -18.77
C ALA A 477 -25.88 14.75 -18.18
N ASN A 478 -26.96 15.10 -18.88
CA ASN A 478 -28.34 14.78 -18.50
C ASN A 478 -29.07 14.07 -19.64
N VAL A 479 -29.94 13.09 -19.33
CA VAL A 479 -30.84 12.50 -20.35
C VAL A 479 -31.86 13.54 -20.79
N THR A 480 -31.99 13.78 -22.09
CA THR A 480 -32.99 14.71 -22.65
C THR A 480 -33.99 14.03 -23.58
N ALA A 481 -33.72 12.81 -24.06
CA ALA A 481 -34.73 11.94 -24.67
C ALA A 481 -34.45 10.45 -24.44
N GLY A 482 -35.51 9.64 -24.49
CA GLY A 482 -35.43 8.19 -24.43
C GLY A 482 -35.02 7.64 -23.06
N SER A 483 -34.21 6.59 -23.05
CA SER A 483 -33.72 5.92 -21.85
C SER A 483 -32.34 5.30 -22.09
N PRO A 484 -31.30 6.13 -22.38
CA PRO A 484 -29.93 5.64 -22.45
C PRO A 484 -29.52 5.06 -21.09
N SER A 485 -28.61 4.09 -21.10
CA SER A 485 -28.20 3.35 -19.91
C SER A 485 -26.68 3.16 -19.86
N VAL A 486 -26.06 3.35 -18.70
CA VAL A 486 -24.70 2.86 -18.46
C VAL A 486 -24.80 1.36 -18.17
N GLN A 487 -24.02 0.55 -18.88
CA GLN A 487 -23.97 -0.91 -18.67
C GLN A 487 -22.54 -1.32 -18.34
N THR A 488 -22.40 -2.23 -17.38
CA THR A 488 -21.09 -2.55 -16.83
C THR A 488 -20.35 -3.63 -17.63
N GLY A 489 -19.05 -3.43 -17.86
CA GLY A 489 -18.15 -4.38 -18.52
C GLY A 489 -18.44 -4.72 -19.99
N ILE A 490 -19.42 -4.09 -20.64
CA ILE A 490 -19.87 -4.45 -22.00
C ILE A 490 -18.89 -4.01 -23.11
N PHE A 491 -17.97 -3.09 -22.83
CA PHE A 491 -16.99 -2.60 -23.79
C PHE A 491 -15.61 -3.15 -23.42
N ASN A 492 -15.38 -4.42 -23.77
CA ASN A 492 -14.10 -5.12 -23.57
C ASN A 492 -13.68 -5.17 -22.09
N GLY A 493 -14.65 -5.35 -21.19
CA GLY A 493 -14.43 -5.33 -19.74
C GLY A 493 -14.63 -3.96 -19.09
N GLN A 494 -14.76 -2.88 -19.89
CA GLN A 494 -15.10 -1.54 -19.41
C GLN A 494 -16.59 -1.26 -19.49
N ASP A 495 -17.04 -0.33 -18.67
CA ASP A 495 -18.39 0.21 -18.69
C ASP A 495 -18.61 1.10 -19.92
N ALA A 496 -19.84 1.15 -20.43
CA ALA A 496 -20.19 2.01 -21.56
C ALA A 496 -21.66 2.42 -21.54
N VAL A 497 -21.95 3.55 -22.19
CA VAL A 497 -23.29 4.03 -22.44
C VAL A 497 -23.88 3.28 -23.64
N VAL A 498 -25.02 2.64 -23.42
CA VAL A 498 -25.88 2.04 -24.45
C VAL A 498 -27.06 2.95 -24.74
N MET A 499 -27.27 3.21 -26.02
CA MET A 499 -28.31 4.07 -26.59
C MET A 499 -29.06 3.33 -27.70
N ASN A 500 -30.34 3.63 -27.86
CA ASN A 500 -31.14 3.29 -29.03
C ASN A 500 -31.54 4.56 -29.81
N ASN A 501 -32.16 4.40 -30.99
CA ASN A 501 -32.52 5.53 -31.86
C ASN A 501 -33.50 6.56 -31.26
N ALA A 502 -34.12 6.29 -30.10
CA ALA A 502 -34.93 7.26 -29.36
C ALA A 502 -34.15 8.05 -28.29
N ASP A 503 -32.91 7.65 -27.99
CA ASP A 503 -32.15 8.14 -26.84
C ASP A 503 -31.27 9.35 -27.18
N GLN A 504 -31.15 10.26 -26.21
CA GLN A 504 -30.39 11.51 -26.31
C GLN A 504 -29.94 11.91 -24.90
N PHE A 505 -28.68 12.32 -24.77
CA PHE A 505 -28.19 12.97 -23.56
C PHE A 505 -27.29 14.16 -23.91
N GLU A 506 -27.27 15.15 -23.02
CA GLU A 506 -26.68 16.46 -23.30
C GLU A 506 -25.80 16.96 -22.16
N ILE A 507 -24.66 17.55 -22.54
CA ILE A 507 -23.74 18.28 -21.68
C ILE A 507 -24.00 19.77 -21.91
N ALA A 508 -24.14 20.53 -20.82
CA ALA A 508 -24.47 21.95 -20.89
C ALA A 508 -23.43 22.78 -21.68
N ASP A 509 -23.90 23.82 -22.38
CA ASP A 509 -23.06 24.79 -23.10
C ASP A 509 -22.27 25.69 -22.12
N THR A 510 -21.11 25.22 -21.66
CA THR A 510 -20.24 25.93 -20.69
C THR A 510 -19.02 26.58 -21.35
N ASN A 511 -18.48 27.63 -20.71
CA ASN A 511 -17.27 28.31 -21.17
C ASN A 511 -16.01 27.41 -21.14
N ASP A 512 -16.03 26.31 -20.39
CA ASP A 512 -14.89 25.40 -20.27
C ASP A 512 -14.71 24.56 -21.54
N ILE A 513 -15.81 24.27 -22.25
CA ILE A 513 -15.83 23.53 -23.52
C ILE A 513 -16.02 24.48 -24.72
N ASN A 514 -16.93 25.46 -24.63
CA ASN A 514 -17.28 26.43 -25.67
C ASN A 514 -16.78 27.85 -25.35
N LEU A 515 -15.56 28.16 -25.79
CA LEU A 515 -14.96 29.49 -25.63
C LEU A 515 -15.46 30.47 -26.71
N ILE A 516 -15.63 31.75 -26.33
CA ILE A 516 -16.08 32.85 -27.22
C ILE A 516 -15.29 32.88 -28.55
N ASN A 517 -13.97 32.65 -28.48
CA ASN A 517 -13.12 32.40 -29.64
C ASN A 517 -12.34 31.09 -29.37
N GLN A 518 -12.70 29.99 -30.05
CA GLN A 518 -11.88 28.77 -30.01
C GLN A 518 -10.80 28.87 -31.09
N SER A 519 -9.55 29.09 -30.67
CA SER A 519 -8.37 29.00 -31.53
C SER A 519 -7.79 27.58 -31.61
N GLY A 520 -8.24 26.66 -30.76
CA GLY A 520 -7.90 25.26 -30.82
C GLY A 520 -8.80 24.42 -29.91
N ILE A 521 -9.17 23.22 -30.35
CA ILE A 521 -9.94 22.25 -29.57
C ILE A 521 -9.47 20.82 -29.87
N GLY A 522 -9.60 19.95 -28.88
CA GLY A 522 -9.41 18.52 -28.99
C GLY A 522 -10.66 17.76 -28.58
N ARG A 523 -11.00 16.70 -29.31
CA ARG A 523 -12.11 15.79 -28.99
C ARG A 523 -11.63 14.35 -29.11
N SER A 524 -11.95 13.51 -28.13
CA SER A 524 -11.68 12.07 -28.15
C SER A 524 -12.97 11.31 -27.86
N PHE A 525 -13.23 10.22 -28.58
CA PHE A 525 -14.39 9.35 -28.40
C PHE A 525 -14.00 7.89 -28.61
N THR A 526 -14.24 7.06 -27.62
CA THR A 526 -14.19 5.60 -27.77
C THR A 526 -15.61 5.07 -27.97
N PHE A 527 -15.89 4.40 -29.08
CA PHE A 527 -17.23 3.96 -29.44
C PHE A 527 -17.22 2.63 -30.20
N ARG A 528 -18.36 1.93 -30.20
CA ARG A 528 -18.58 0.70 -30.98
C ARG A 528 -19.69 0.92 -31.98
N THR A 529 -19.44 0.59 -33.24
CA THR A 529 -20.43 0.68 -34.32
C THR A 529 -21.50 -0.38 -34.20
N ASP A 530 -22.72 -0.05 -34.59
CA ASP A 530 -23.79 -1.03 -34.76
C ASP A 530 -23.54 -2.01 -35.91
N ALA A 531 -24.29 -3.11 -35.94
CA ALA A 531 -24.27 -4.06 -37.06
C ALA A 531 -24.66 -3.42 -38.40
N ASP A 532 -25.48 -2.36 -38.39
CA ASP A 532 -25.74 -1.51 -39.54
C ASP A 532 -24.87 -0.26 -39.48
N VAL A 533 -23.98 -0.09 -40.47
CA VAL A 533 -23.18 1.12 -40.69
C VAL A 533 -23.62 1.89 -41.94
N ASN A 534 -24.72 1.48 -42.59
CA ASN A 534 -25.19 2.06 -43.85
C ASN A 534 -26.21 3.17 -43.62
N THR A 535 -27.09 3.03 -42.62
CA THR A 535 -28.00 4.11 -42.23
C THR A 535 -27.25 5.27 -41.58
N GLN A 536 -27.81 6.47 -41.72
CA GLN A 536 -27.23 7.67 -41.12
C GLN A 536 -27.44 7.67 -39.61
N GLN A 537 -26.35 7.66 -38.84
CA GLN A 537 -26.33 7.61 -37.38
C GLN A 537 -25.39 8.69 -36.84
N VAL A 538 -25.82 9.44 -35.83
CA VAL A 538 -24.98 10.45 -35.17
C VAL A 538 -24.45 9.91 -33.84
N LEU A 539 -23.16 10.11 -33.61
CA LEU A 539 -22.54 9.89 -32.29
C LEU A 539 -22.64 11.16 -31.45
N TYR A 540 -22.27 12.29 -32.05
CA TYR A 540 -21.95 13.53 -31.34
C TYR A 540 -22.19 14.77 -32.19
N LYS A 541 -22.74 15.84 -31.60
CA LYS A 541 -22.78 17.19 -32.20
C LYS A 541 -22.51 18.29 -31.17
N GLU A 542 -21.84 19.34 -31.63
CA GLU A 542 -21.79 20.66 -30.99
C GLU A 542 -22.48 21.68 -31.91
N GLY A 543 -23.34 22.53 -31.34
CA GLY A 543 -23.99 23.61 -32.09
C GLY A 543 -25.10 23.15 -33.06
N GLY A 544 -25.10 23.70 -34.27
CA GLY A 544 -26.22 23.55 -35.21
C GLY A 544 -25.89 23.97 -36.64
N GLY A 545 -26.89 24.41 -37.41
CA GLY A 545 -26.76 24.66 -38.86
C GLY A 545 -25.83 25.80 -39.33
N THR A 546 -25.16 26.52 -38.42
CA THR A 546 -24.27 27.65 -38.76
C THR A 546 -22.83 27.39 -38.36
N ASN A 547 -22.59 27.18 -37.06
CA ASN A 547 -21.31 26.74 -36.50
C ASN A 547 -21.55 25.38 -35.82
N GLY A 548 -20.61 24.45 -35.95
CA GLY A 548 -20.68 23.17 -35.27
C GLY A 548 -19.54 22.21 -35.59
N TYR A 549 -19.35 21.28 -34.66
CA TYR A 549 -18.55 20.07 -34.83
C TYR A 549 -19.49 18.87 -34.82
N VAL A 550 -19.23 17.84 -35.63
CA VAL A 550 -20.10 16.67 -35.71
C VAL A 550 -19.32 15.39 -36.02
N VAL A 551 -19.73 14.29 -35.38
CA VAL A 551 -19.33 12.93 -35.70
C VAL A 551 -20.56 12.10 -36.04
N TYR A 552 -20.61 11.59 -37.26
CA TYR A 552 -21.69 10.70 -37.72
C TYR A 552 -21.19 9.67 -38.71
N LEU A 553 -21.91 8.58 -38.89
CA LEU A 553 -21.63 7.60 -39.93
C LEU A 553 -22.81 7.46 -40.89
N GLU A 554 -22.51 7.08 -42.14
CA GLU A 554 -23.48 6.64 -43.14
C GLU A 554 -22.76 5.91 -44.28
N ASN A 555 -23.44 5.00 -44.97
CA ASN A 555 -22.90 4.26 -46.13
C ASN A 555 -21.55 3.54 -45.87
N GLY A 556 -21.28 3.11 -44.64
CA GLY A 556 -20.03 2.48 -44.22
C GLY A 556 -18.87 3.45 -43.98
N VAL A 557 -19.14 4.76 -43.89
CA VAL A 557 -18.14 5.81 -43.71
C VAL A 557 -18.46 6.64 -42.48
N LEU A 558 -17.52 6.68 -41.52
CA LEU A 558 -17.49 7.64 -40.43
C LEU A 558 -17.01 8.99 -40.99
N LYS A 559 -17.74 10.06 -40.68
CA LYS A 559 -17.51 11.42 -41.13
C LYS A 559 -17.36 12.33 -39.91
N VAL A 560 -16.25 13.06 -39.87
CA VAL A 560 -15.93 14.00 -38.79
C VAL A 560 -15.81 15.38 -39.41
N GLY A 561 -16.64 16.31 -38.96
CA GLY A 561 -16.81 17.63 -39.58
C GLY A 561 -16.62 18.77 -38.61
N LEU A 562 -15.94 19.82 -39.06
CA LEU A 562 -15.85 21.11 -38.39
C LEU A 562 -16.29 22.19 -39.38
N TYR A 563 -17.27 23.02 -39.01
CA TYR A 563 -17.78 24.05 -39.91
C TYR A 563 -18.23 25.32 -39.20
N ASN A 564 -18.11 26.43 -39.92
CA ASN A 564 -18.76 27.70 -39.58
C ASN A 564 -19.51 28.25 -40.82
N SER A 565 -20.03 29.47 -40.69
CA SER A 565 -20.76 30.15 -41.78
C SER A 565 -19.98 30.26 -43.10
N THR A 566 -18.65 30.28 -43.05
CA THR A 566 -17.74 30.59 -44.16
C THR A 566 -16.89 29.39 -44.59
N ASN A 567 -16.35 28.62 -43.64
CA ASN A 567 -15.37 27.55 -43.89
C ASN A 567 -15.86 26.21 -43.32
N ARG A 568 -15.48 25.11 -43.97
CA ARG A 568 -15.88 23.74 -43.61
C ARG A 568 -14.75 22.77 -43.90
N GLN A 569 -14.54 21.80 -43.02
CA GLN A 569 -13.56 20.72 -43.15
C GLN A 569 -14.19 19.39 -42.77
N TRP A 570 -13.76 18.33 -43.44
CA TRP A 570 -14.28 16.98 -43.29
C TRP A 570 -13.15 15.96 -43.39
N ARG A 571 -13.20 14.94 -42.53
CA ARG A 571 -12.36 13.74 -42.59
C ARG A 571 -13.25 12.52 -42.67
N GLN A 572 -12.81 11.47 -43.36
CA GLN A 572 -13.64 10.32 -43.69
C GLN A 572 -12.88 9.01 -43.54
N PHE A 573 -13.47 8.06 -42.81
CA PHE A 573 -12.87 6.76 -42.52
C PHE A 573 -13.87 5.64 -42.83
N GLY A 574 -13.40 4.58 -43.49
CA GLY A 574 -14.21 3.38 -43.67
C GLY A 574 -14.39 2.65 -42.34
N VAL A 575 -15.63 2.27 -42.01
CA VAL A 575 -15.95 1.54 -40.78
C VAL A 575 -16.71 0.25 -41.07
N THR A 576 -16.51 -0.75 -40.22
CA THR A 576 -17.22 -2.03 -40.22
C THR A 576 -18.19 -2.09 -39.03
N GLY A 577 -19.29 -2.82 -39.16
CA GLY A 577 -20.27 -2.95 -38.09
C GLY A 577 -19.82 -3.87 -36.95
N ASN A 578 -20.32 -3.66 -35.74
CA ASN A 578 -19.89 -4.32 -34.50
C ASN A 578 -18.36 -4.23 -34.28
N THR A 579 -17.76 -3.08 -34.58
CA THR A 579 -16.31 -2.85 -34.50
C THR A 579 -16.01 -1.69 -33.57
N ASP A 580 -14.92 -1.81 -32.82
CA ASP A 580 -14.51 -0.87 -31.79
C ASP A 580 -13.54 0.16 -32.36
N TYR A 581 -13.79 1.42 -32.00
CA TYR A 581 -13.05 2.56 -32.52
C TYR A 581 -12.65 3.53 -31.42
N GLN A 582 -11.38 3.92 -31.46
CA GLN A 582 -10.84 5.08 -30.78
C GLN A 582 -10.68 6.20 -31.82
N LEU A 583 -11.46 7.27 -31.65
CA LEU A 583 -11.45 8.45 -32.51
C LEU A 583 -10.86 9.62 -31.72
N SER A 584 -9.83 10.27 -32.24
CA SER A 584 -9.38 11.57 -31.72
C SER A 584 -9.29 12.62 -32.82
N SER A 585 -9.49 13.88 -32.47
CA SER A 585 -9.38 15.00 -33.39
C SER A 585 -8.74 16.22 -32.75
N THR A 586 -8.11 17.04 -33.58
CA THR A 586 -7.57 18.35 -33.20
C THR A 586 -7.91 19.37 -34.26
N PHE A 587 -8.46 20.50 -33.82
CA PHE A 587 -8.47 21.74 -34.55
C PHE A 587 -7.42 22.69 -33.99
N ASP A 588 -6.63 23.31 -34.87
CA ASP A 588 -5.65 24.35 -34.56
C ASP A 588 -5.76 25.48 -35.60
N ALA A 589 -6.33 26.61 -35.16
CA ALA A 589 -6.50 27.79 -36.00
C ALA A 589 -5.17 28.51 -36.28
N ALA A 590 -4.21 28.44 -35.37
CA ALA A 590 -2.91 29.10 -35.50
C ALA A 590 -2.05 28.44 -36.59
N ASN A 591 -2.08 27.10 -36.66
CA ASN A 591 -1.39 26.31 -37.68
C ASN A 591 -2.28 25.93 -38.88
N ASN A 592 -3.55 26.36 -38.92
CA ASN A 592 -4.49 26.10 -40.02
C ASN A 592 -4.66 24.58 -40.29
N ARG A 593 -4.73 23.82 -39.20
CA ARG A 593 -4.71 22.35 -39.16
C ARG A 593 -6.03 21.79 -38.61
N PHE A 594 -6.53 20.72 -39.20
CA PHE A 594 -7.60 19.90 -38.63
C PHE A 594 -7.25 18.43 -38.87
N VAL A 595 -6.81 17.75 -37.82
CA VAL A 595 -6.43 16.33 -37.84
C VAL A 595 -7.55 15.52 -37.25
N VAL A 596 -7.81 14.35 -37.84
CA VAL A 596 -8.61 13.30 -37.22
C VAL A 596 -7.84 11.98 -37.32
N SER A 597 -7.86 11.21 -36.24
CA SER A 597 -7.24 9.89 -36.07
C SER A 597 -8.36 8.89 -35.81
N LEU A 598 -8.40 7.77 -36.54
CA LEU A 598 -9.27 6.63 -36.23
C LEU A 598 -8.43 5.37 -36.03
N ASN A 599 -8.41 4.84 -34.80
CA ASN A 599 -7.50 3.79 -34.34
C ASN A 599 -6.04 4.12 -34.72
N GLY A 600 -5.63 5.38 -34.53
CA GLY A 600 -4.31 5.89 -34.92
C GLY A 600 -4.15 6.25 -36.41
N ILE A 601 -5.06 5.85 -37.30
CA ILE A 601 -4.95 6.20 -38.73
C ILE A 601 -5.31 7.68 -38.91
N GLU A 602 -4.31 8.51 -39.21
CA GLU A 602 -4.45 9.96 -39.30
C GLU A 602 -4.82 10.45 -40.71
N ASP A 603 -5.77 11.38 -40.78
CA ASP A 603 -6.07 12.21 -41.95
C ASP A 603 -5.77 13.69 -41.61
N ASP A 604 -4.52 14.10 -41.79
CA ASP A 604 -4.06 15.49 -41.62
C ASP A 604 -4.33 16.31 -42.90
N GLY A 605 -5.61 16.59 -43.13
CA GLY A 605 -6.03 17.45 -44.24
C GLY A 605 -5.61 18.92 -44.02
N LEU A 606 -4.60 19.37 -44.75
CA LEU A 606 -4.17 20.77 -44.70
C LEU A 606 -5.21 21.73 -45.33
N GLY A 607 -5.62 22.76 -44.57
CA GLY A 607 -6.18 24.00 -45.12
C GLY A 607 -7.64 24.33 -44.83
N LEU A 608 -7.90 24.98 -43.69
CA LEU A 608 -9.12 25.77 -43.43
C LEU A 608 -9.14 27.10 -44.21
N GLY A 609 -7.97 27.62 -44.55
CA GLY A 609 -7.76 28.99 -45.03
C GLY A 609 -7.18 29.88 -43.92
N ALA A 610 -6.46 30.94 -44.28
CA ALA A 610 -5.77 31.75 -43.29
C ALA A 610 -6.75 32.58 -42.43
N GLY A 611 -6.65 32.47 -41.09
CA GLY A 611 -7.34 33.34 -40.13
C GLY A 611 -8.77 32.92 -39.77
N THR A 612 -9.00 31.61 -39.56
CA THR A 612 -10.34 31.07 -39.28
C THR A 612 -10.46 30.58 -37.85
N ASP A 613 -10.90 31.45 -36.94
CA ASP A 613 -11.37 31.01 -35.63
C ASP A 613 -12.63 30.12 -35.81
N PHE A 614 -12.73 29.06 -35.00
CA PHE A 614 -14.02 28.42 -34.81
C PHE A 614 -14.79 29.28 -33.80
N ALA A 615 -15.76 30.03 -34.33
CA ALA A 615 -16.60 30.89 -33.50
C ALA A 615 -17.49 30.03 -32.61
N ALA A 616 -17.67 30.47 -31.35
CA ALA A 616 -18.54 29.81 -30.38
C ALA A 616 -19.86 29.32 -31.02
N HIS A 617 -20.25 28.11 -30.63
CA HIS A 617 -21.59 27.61 -30.95
C HIS A 617 -22.61 28.13 -29.94
N SER A 618 -23.86 27.71 -30.09
CA SER A 618 -24.95 28.04 -29.18
C SER A 618 -25.80 26.81 -28.93
N GLY A 619 -26.05 26.52 -27.66
CA GLY A 619 -26.86 25.40 -27.23
C GLY A 619 -26.01 24.17 -26.90
N ASP A 620 -26.63 23.29 -26.13
CA ASP A 620 -25.96 22.18 -25.45
C ASP A 620 -25.36 21.15 -26.42
N ILE A 621 -24.36 20.44 -25.91
CA ILE A 621 -23.59 19.43 -26.62
C ILE A 621 -24.34 18.11 -26.51
N THR A 622 -24.65 17.45 -27.63
CA THR A 622 -25.53 16.28 -27.63
C THR A 622 -24.82 15.04 -28.12
N PHE A 623 -25.01 13.95 -27.37
CA PHE A 623 -24.83 12.59 -27.82
C PHE A 623 -26.20 11.94 -28.07
N GLY A 624 -26.23 10.95 -28.96
CA GLY A 624 -27.47 10.29 -29.30
C GLY A 624 -28.19 10.95 -30.49
N ARG A 625 -29.51 10.84 -30.50
CA ARG A 625 -30.37 11.48 -31.49
C ARG A 625 -30.41 13.00 -31.28
N ALA A 626 -29.81 13.77 -32.17
CA ALA A 626 -29.93 15.23 -32.14
C ALA A 626 -31.31 15.73 -32.60
N ASP A 627 -31.85 16.69 -31.86
CA ASP A 627 -33.13 17.38 -32.10
C ASP A 627 -33.02 18.51 -33.14
N THR A 628 -31.89 19.23 -33.16
CA THR A 628 -31.60 20.35 -34.06
C THR A 628 -30.96 19.92 -35.38
N SER A 629 -31.10 20.77 -36.41
CA SER A 629 -30.54 20.51 -37.73
C SER A 629 -29.06 20.87 -37.80
N ILE A 630 -28.22 19.89 -38.12
CA ILE A 630 -26.76 20.01 -38.36
C ILE A 630 -26.45 20.08 -39.87
N ARG A 631 -25.17 20.09 -40.27
CA ARG A 631 -24.75 20.01 -41.68
C ARG A 631 -24.08 18.68 -42.03
N ASP A 632 -24.30 18.21 -43.27
CA ASP A 632 -23.53 17.13 -43.89
C ASP A 632 -22.28 17.65 -44.64
N GLU A 633 -21.48 16.74 -45.22
CA GLU A 633 -20.29 17.13 -45.99
C GLU A 633 -20.62 17.93 -47.26
N ASN A 634 -21.82 17.74 -47.80
CA ASN A 634 -22.34 18.44 -48.97
C ASN A 634 -22.97 19.80 -48.60
N SER A 635 -22.89 20.19 -47.33
CA SER A 635 -23.47 21.41 -46.74
C SER A 635 -25.00 21.50 -46.77
N ALA A 636 -25.69 20.40 -47.08
CA ALA A 636 -27.11 20.24 -46.82
C ALA A 636 -27.35 20.15 -45.31
N SER A 637 -28.55 20.52 -44.86
CA SER A 637 -28.90 20.41 -43.45
C SER A 637 -29.85 19.24 -43.24
N PHE A 638 -29.61 18.46 -42.19
CA PHE A 638 -30.40 17.30 -41.82
C PHE A 638 -30.65 17.26 -40.32
N THR A 639 -31.73 16.60 -39.92
CA THR A 639 -32.05 16.30 -38.51
C THR A 639 -31.78 14.83 -38.28
N PRO A 640 -30.84 14.47 -37.37
CA PRO A 640 -30.54 13.08 -37.04
C PRO A 640 -31.76 12.30 -36.55
N THR A 641 -31.82 11.02 -36.93
CA THR A 641 -32.93 10.11 -36.54
C THR A 641 -32.49 8.76 -36.01
N ASN A 642 -31.21 8.41 -36.16
CA ASN A 642 -30.58 7.24 -35.57
C ASN A 642 -29.30 7.65 -34.84
N THR A 643 -28.83 6.82 -33.92
CA THR A 643 -27.58 7.03 -33.18
C THR A 643 -26.63 5.85 -33.35
N ILE A 644 -25.35 6.04 -33.03
CA ILE A 644 -24.43 4.94 -32.72
C ILE A 644 -24.80 4.43 -31.33
N SER A 645 -25.07 3.14 -31.19
CA SER A 645 -25.63 2.60 -29.95
C SER A 645 -24.69 2.53 -28.75
N THR A 646 -23.37 2.57 -28.93
CA THR A 646 -22.42 2.26 -27.83
C THR A 646 -21.27 3.26 -27.76
N LEU A 647 -21.17 3.98 -26.65
CA LEU A 647 -20.09 4.94 -26.34
C LEU A 647 -19.39 4.49 -25.05
N GLY A 648 -18.07 4.26 -25.10
CA GLY A 648 -17.24 3.96 -23.93
C GLY A 648 -16.83 5.22 -23.17
N GLU A 649 -16.11 6.13 -23.83
CA GLU A 649 -15.56 7.34 -23.21
C GLU A 649 -15.59 8.53 -24.17
N ALA A 650 -15.70 9.74 -23.62
CA ALA A 650 -15.58 10.99 -24.35
C ALA A 650 -14.67 11.95 -23.56
N MET A 651 -13.66 12.53 -24.21
CA MET A 651 -12.73 13.48 -23.59
C MET A 651 -12.72 14.79 -24.37
N PHE A 652 -12.76 15.91 -23.63
CA PHE A 652 -12.84 17.26 -24.18
C PHE A 652 -11.62 18.07 -23.77
N HIS A 653 -10.89 18.59 -24.77
CA HIS A 653 -9.80 19.52 -24.55
C HIS A 653 -10.14 20.86 -25.18
N ASN A 654 -9.98 21.95 -24.42
CA ASN A 654 -10.19 23.34 -24.87
C ASN A 654 -8.91 23.99 -25.44
N ILE A 655 -7.96 23.13 -25.83
CA ILE A 655 -6.71 23.46 -26.49
C ILE A 655 -6.56 22.62 -27.77
N ALA A 656 -5.75 23.07 -28.71
CA ALA A 656 -5.26 22.19 -29.77
C ALA A 656 -4.29 21.17 -29.17
N MET A 657 -4.54 19.86 -29.36
CA MET A 657 -3.56 18.84 -29.03
C MET A 657 -2.54 18.73 -30.17
N ASP A 658 -1.27 18.99 -29.91
CA ASP A 658 -0.23 18.55 -30.84
C ASP A 658 -0.16 17.00 -30.88
N ASP A 659 0.70 16.46 -31.74
CA ASP A 659 0.68 15.02 -32.02
C ASP A 659 1.00 14.18 -30.78
N ASN A 660 1.88 14.66 -29.89
CA ASN A 660 2.26 13.96 -28.66
C ASN A 660 1.07 13.77 -27.67
N PRO A 661 0.35 14.80 -27.17
CA PRO A 661 -0.83 14.60 -26.33
C PRO A 661 -1.93 13.78 -26.99
N ARG A 662 -2.14 13.93 -28.30
CA ARG A 662 -3.12 13.13 -29.04
C ARG A 662 -2.72 11.65 -29.11
N HIS A 663 -1.44 11.35 -29.31
CA HIS A 663 -0.93 9.97 -29.24
C HIS A 663 -1.05 9.37 -27.85
N ILE A 664 -0.81 10.15 -26.78
CA ILE A 664 -1.04 9.72 -25.39
C ILE A 664 -2.52 9.39 -25.16
N VAL A 665 -3.45 10.24 -25.63
CA VAL A 665 -4.90 10.00 -25.52
C VAL A 665 -5.31 8.74 -26.30
N ASP A 666 -4.83 8.58 -27.54
CA ASP A 666 -5.09 7.37 -28.33
C ASP A 666 -4.55 6.11 -27.63
N GLN A 667 -3.33 6.15 -27.08
CA GLN A 667 -2.70 5.05 -26.32
C GLN A 667 -3.45 4.70 -25.03
N TYR A 668 -3.87 5.71 -24.26
CA TYR A 668 -4.66 5.54 -23.04
C TYR A 668 -5.99 4.84 -23.33
N SER A 669 -6.79 5.40 -24.23
CA SER A 669 -8.09 4.84 -24.60
C SER A 669 -7.96 3.46 -25.26
N ALA A 670 -6.91 3.23 -26.06
CA ALA A 670 -6.61 1.92 -26.64
C ALA A 670 -6.31 0.86 -25.59
N THR A 671 -5.48 1.18 -24.59
CA THR A 671 -5.12 0.24 -23.52
C THR A 671 -6.35 -0.07 -22.66
N LYS A 672 -7.06 0.98 -22.23
CA LYS A 672 -8.27 0.89 -21.40
C LYS A 672 -9.38 0.05 -22.05
N PHE A 673 -9.66 0.27 -23.33
CA PHE A 673 -10.75 -0.39 -24.06
C PHE A 673 -10.29 -1.55 -24.96
N GLY A 674 -9.01 -1.96 -24.91
CA GLY A 674 -8.48 -3.09 -25.69
C GLY A 674 -8.54 -2.90 -27.22
N ILE A 675 -8.34 -1.68 -27.72
CA ILE A 675 -8.47 -1.33 -29.15
C ILE A 675 -7.09 -1.24 -29.80
N SER A 676 -6.78 -2.12 -30.75
CA SER A 676 -5.51 -2.04 -31.47
C SER A 676 -5.39 -0.80 -32.35
N LEU A 677 -4.31 -0.04 -32.16
CA LEU A 677 -3.98 1.15 -32.94
C LEU A 677 -3.03 0.82 -34.10
N ASN A 678 -3.29 1.38 -35.28
CA ASN A 678 -2.71 0.96 -36.56
C ASN A 678 -2.19 2.12 -37.48
N GLY A 679 -1.92 3.31 -36.93
CA GLY A 679 -1.15 4.40 -37.59
C GLY A 679 -0.71 5.49 -36.59
N LEU A 680 0.22 6.43 -36.86
CA LEU A 680 1.25 6.50 -37.89
C LEU A 680 2.42 5.53 -37.64
N GLY A 681 3.24 5.29 -38.67
CA GLY A 681 4.37 4.37 -38.68
C GLY A 681 4.28 3.34 -39.81
N THR A 682 5.42 2.76 -40.22
CA THR A 682 5.49 1.82 -41.36
C THR A 682 5.18 0.34 -41.05
N GLY A 683 4.89 0.01 -39.79
CA GLY A 683 4.59 -1.37 -39.34
C GLY A 683 3.22 -1.92 -39.77
N ALA A 684 3.06 -3.25 -39.80
CA ALA A 684 1.81 -3.91 -40.20
C ALA A 684 0.90 -4.32 -39.02
N ASN A 685 1.39 -4.18 -37.79
CA ASN A 685 0.63 -4.37 -36.55
C ASN A 685 1.04 -3.33 -35.50
N GLU A 686 0.30 -3.30 -34.39
CA GLU A 686 0.47 -2.33 -33.32
C GLU A 686 1.90 -2.28 -32.73
N VAL A 687 2.52 -3.45 -32.48
CA VAL A 687 3.91 -3.58 -31.97
C VAL A 687 4.92 -3.09 -33.00
N GLU A 688 4.82 -3.55 -34.25
CA GLU A 688 5.72 -3.12 -35.34
C GLU A 688 5.65 -1.62 -35.59
N ARG A 689 4.47 -1.02 -35.41
CA ARG A 689 4.26 0.42 -35.55
C ARG A 689 4.80 1.18 -34.34
N ALA A 690 4.54 0.72 -33.12
CA ALA A 690 5.07 1.34 -31.90
C ALA A 690 6.61 1.32 -31.84
N THR A 691 7.25 0.35 -32.50
CA THR A 691 8.72 0.20 -32.59
C THR A 691 9.32 0.75 -33.88
N ALA A 692 8.51 1.33 -34.79
CA ALA A 692 8.97 1.92 -36.04
C ALA A 692 9.64 3.29 -35.81
N ALA A 693 10.67 3.60 -36.61
CA ALA A 693 11.37 4.89 -36.55
C ALA A 693 10.50 6.10 -36.95
N ASP A 694 9.37 5.84 -37.61
CA ASP A 694 8.33 6.83 -37.96
C ASP A 694 7.00 6.60 -37.21
N GLY A 695 7.03 5.80 -36.13
CA GLY A 695 5.91 5.53 -35.25
C GLY A 695 5.70 6.61 -34.18
N TYR A 696 5.24 6.20 -33.00
CA TYR A 696 5.02 7.12 -31.88
C TYR A 696 6.32 7.66 -31.29
N SER A 697 6.30 8.94 -30.91
CA SER A 697 7.40 9.67 -30.26
C SER A 697 7.31 9.72 -28.73
N VAL A 698 6.16 9.33 -28.16
CA VAL A 698 5.90 9.29 -26.71
C VAL A 698 5.07 8.03 -26.41
N PHE A 699 5.26 7.45 -25.22
CA PHE A 699 4.61 6.22 -24.77
C PHE A 699 4.24 6.35 -23.29
N THR A 700 3.02 5.95 -22.91
CA THR A 700 2.65 5.75 -21.49
C THR A 700 3.19 4.41 -20.96
N ALA A 701 3.27 4.25 -19.63
CA ALA A 701 3.63 2.97 -19.02
C ALA A 701 2.66 1.86 -19.44
N ASP A 702 1.36 2.01 -19.12
CA ASP A 702 0.25 1.12 -19.51
C ASP A 702 0.35 0.63 -20.97
N TYR A 703 0.69 1.52 -21.90
CA TYR A 703 0.75 1.16 -23.31
C TYR A 703 1.95 0.26 -23.62
N LEU A 704 3.11 0.51 -23.01
CA LEU A 704 4.27 -0.39 -23.14
C LEU A 704 4.01 -1.75 -22.47
N GLU A 705 3.24 -1.79 -21.37
CA GLU A 705 2.78 -3.04 -20.73
C GLU A 705 1.85 -3.82 -21.67
N HIS A 706 0.85 -3.16 -22.26
CA HIS A 706 -0.04 -3.75 -23.28
C HIS A 706 0.73 -4.34 -24.45
N LEU A 707 1.70 -3.61 -25.01
CA LEU A 707 2.59 -4.13 -26.06
C LEU A 707 3.40 -5.33 -25.59
N SER A 708 3.86 -5.33 -24.33
CA SER A 708 4.65 -6.42 -23.76
C SER A 708 3.90 -7.76 -23.72
N SER A 709 2.58 -7.74 -23.55
CA SER A 709 1.77 -8.96 -23.65
C SER A 709 1.96 -9.70 -24.98
N MET A 710 2.19 -8.96 -26.06
CA MET A 710 2.32 -9.48 -27.42
C MET A 710 3.77 -9.81 -27.80
N ALA A 711 4.73 -8.96 -27.44
CA ALA A 711 6.13 -9.04 -27.91
C ALA A 711 7.14 -8.39 -26.95
N ASP A 712 8.43 -8.58 -27.24
CA ASP A 712 9.48 -7.73 -26.64
C ASP A 712 9.34 -6.29 -27.16
N VAL A 713 9.59 -5.30 -26.29
CA VAL A 713 9.48 -3.89 -26.62
C VAL A 713 10.86 -3.30 -26.88
N THR A 714 11.03 -2.66 -28.03
CA THR A 714 12.30 -1.99 -28.42
C THR A 714 12.02 -0.58 -28.91
N LEU A 715 12.41 0.42 -28.12
CA LEU A 715 12.25 1.84 -28.42
C LEU A 715 13.58 2.41 -28.93
N VAL A 716 13.57 3.03 -30.10
CA VAL A 716 14.76 3.57 -30.77
C VAL A 716 14.56 5.05 -31.08
N ALA A 717 15.48 5.88 -30.61
CA ALA A 717 15.54 7.31 -30.90
C ALA A 717 16.93 7.67 -31.47
N ASP A 718 16.97 8.59 -32.42
CA ASP A 718 18.25 9.14 -32.92
C ASP A 718 18.95 10.03 -31.88
N ASN A 719 18.15 10.74 -31.07
CA ASN A 719 18.62 11.67 -30.04
C ASN A 719 18.44 11.05 -28.64
N ASN A 720 17.76 11.74 -27.73
CA ASN A 720 17.61 11.35 -26.33
C ASN A 720 16.32 10.55 -26.10
N ILE A 721 16.32 9.75 -25.03
CA ILE A 721 15.13 9.14 -24.46
C ILE A 721 14.96 9.70 -23.04
N PRO A 722 14.03 10.65 -22.81
CA PRO A 722 13.62 11.04 -21.47
C PRO A 722 12.67 10.00 -20.87
N LEU A 723 12.93 9.56 -19.65
CA LEU A 723 12.04 8.72 -18.84
C LEU A 723 11.27 9.65 -17.88
N ASP A 724 9.94 9.69 -18.00
CA ASP A 724 9.08 10.53 -17.16
C ASP A 724 7.98 9.65 -16.56
N LEU A 725 8.38 8.77 -15.63
CA LEU A 725 7.51 7.76 -15.05
C LEU A 725 6.59 8.34 -13.96
N GLN A 726 6.85 9.54 -13.43
CA GLN A 726 5.99 10.22 -12.45
C GLN A 726 5.68 9.37 -11.21
N ASP A 727 6.70 8.64 -10.74
CA ASP A 727 6.68 7.66 -9.65
C ASP A 727 5.85 6.38 -9.92
N ASP A 728 5.41 6.18 -11.17
CA ASP A 728 4.73 4.97 -11.66
C ASP A 728 5.69 3.79 -11.94
N THR A 729 5.14 2.59 -12.12
CA THR A 729 5.87 1.33 -12.31
C THR A 729 5.53 0.66 -13.63
N LEU A 730 6.38 0.81 -14.63
CA LEU A 730 6.30 0.07 -15.91
C LEU A 730 6.66 -1.41 -15.69
N THR A 731 5.65 -2.29 -15.72
CA THR A 731 5.76 -3.73 -15.46
C THR A 731 5.58 -4.55 -16.74
N MET A 732 6.70 -5.04 -17.27
CA MET A 732 6.71 -5.88 -18.47
C MET A 732 6.21 -7.30 -18.18
N ASP A 733 5.45 -7.87 -19.13
CA ASP A 733 4.93 -9.23 -19.06
C ASP A 733 6.04 -10.29 -18.87
N THR A 734 5.71 -11.43 -18.27
CA THR A 734 6.74 -12.40 -17.86
C THR A 734 7.49 -13.01 -19.06
N GLY A 735 8.83 -12.90 -19.02
CA GLY A 735 9.75 -13.34 -20.06
C GLY A 735 9.99 -12.33 -21.18
N ARG A 736 9.47 -11.09 -21.06
CA ARG A 736 9.60 -10.03 -22.06
C ARG A 736 10.78 -9.11 -21.81
N ASN A 737 11.48 -8.77 -22.88
CA ASN A 737 12.59 -7.84 -22.84
C ASN A 737 12.12 -6.40 -23.13
N LEU A 738 12.73 -5.42 -22.46
CA LEU A 738 12.55 -4.00 -22.73
C LEU A 738 13.89 -3.38 -23.13
N THR A 739 13.97 -2.81 -24.33
CA THR A 739 15.19 -2.20 -24.86
C THR A 739 14.98 -0.73 -25.22
N PHE A 740 15.78 0.15 -24.65
CA PHE A 740 15.87 1.56 -25.02
C PHE A 740 17.17 1.81 -25.80
N THR A 741 17.10 2.51 -26.93
CA THR A 741 18.26 2.83 -27.77
C THR A 741 18.26 4.30 -28.21
N ALA A 742 19.05 5.13 -27.52
CA ALA A 742 19.31 6.53 -27.82
C ALA A 742 20.59 6.67 -28.67
N THR A 743 20.50 6.49 -30.00
CA THR A 743 21.63 6.24 -30.90
C THR A 743 22.77 7.27 -30.80
N ASN A 744 22.44 8.56 -30.82
CA ASN A 744 23.42 9.66 -30.69
C ASN A 744 23.21 10.52 -29.44
N GLY A 745 22.25 10.17 -28.58
CA GLY A 745 21.85 10.93 -27.40
C GLY A 745 22.06 10.17 -26.09
N GLN A 746 21.37 10.62 -25.04
CA GLN A 746 21.37 10.03 -23.70
C GLN A 746 20.02 9.42 -23.35
N ILE A 747 20.02 8.43 -22.45
CA ILE A 747 18.81 7.99 -21.74
C ILE A 747 18.84 8.68 -20.38
N SER A 748 17.85 9.49 -20.03
CA SER A 748 17.86 10.30 -18.81
C SER A 748 16.48 10.39 -18.18
N GLU A 749 16.40 10.53 -16.86
CA GLU A 749 15.13 10.71 -16.15
C GLU A 749 14.69 12.19 -16.04
N LEU A 750 13.38 12.41 -16.00
CA LEU A 750 12.71 13.67 -15.62
C LEU A 750 12.05 13.55 -14.25
N SER A 751 11.57 12.36 -13.90
CA SER A 751 10.90 12.01 -12.64
C SER A 751 11.31 10.59 -12.19
N GLY A 752 10.97 10.23 -10.94
CA GLY A 752 11.18 8.89 -10.39
C GLY A 752 10.17 7.88 -10.90
N GLY A 753 10.29 6.63 -10.44
CA GLY A 753 9.44 5.50 -10.81
C GLY A 753 10.24 4.20 -10.93
N ALA A 754 9.62 3.15 -11.44
CA ALA A 754 10.25 1.84 -11.61
C ALA A 754 10.02 1.25 -13.01
N ILE A 755 11.00 0.45 -13.46
CA ILE A 755 10.92 -0.40 -14.63
C ILE A 755 11.18 -1.82 -14.16
N VAL A 756 10.17 -2.68 -14.28
CA VAL A 756 10.15 -4.05 -13.78
C VAL A 756 10.04 -5.03 -14.95
N THR A 757 10.90 -6.04 -14.96
CA THR A 757 10.77 -7.21 -15.84
C THR A 757 10.83 -8.48 -15.00
N ASN A 758 10.07 -9.51 -15.37
CA ASN A 758 10.14 -10.82 -14.71
C ASN A 758 10.71 -11.87 -15.68
N ASN A 759 11.92 -12.37 -15.43
CA ASN A 759 12.69 -13.27 -16.31
C ASN A 759 13.07 -12.69 -17.69
N GLY A 760 12.85 -11.40 -17.93
CA GLY A 760 13.31 -10.67 -19.11
C GLY A 760 14.38 -9.63 -18.79
N ASP A 761 15.14 -9.21 -19.79
CA ASP A 761 16.22 -8.23 -19.64
C ASP A 761 15.73 -6.79 -19.87
N ILE A 762 16.27 -5.85 -19.08
CA ILE A 762 16.17 -4.40 -19.30
C ILE A 762 17.48 -3.97 -19.98
N SER A 763 17.41 -3.40 -21.18
CA SER A 763 18.59 -3.03 -21.97
C SER A 763 18.64 -1.53 -22.30
N LEU A 764 19.66 -0.84 -21.81
CA LEU A 764 19.85 0.61 -21.98
C LEU A 764 21.04 0.92 -22.89
N ASN A 765 20.78 1.35 -24.13
CA ASN A 765 21.81 1.71 -25.10
C ASN A 765 21.82 3.23 -25.37
N ALA A 766 22.94 3.92 -25.17
CA ALA A 766 23.06 5.37 -25.38
C ALA A 766 24.37 5.75 -26.09
N GLY A 767 24.29 6.67 -27.05
CA GLY A 767 25.47 7.28 -27.66
C GLY A 767 26.29 8.12 -26.69
N ASN A 768 25.62 8.74 -25.70
CA ASN A 768 26.20 9.57 -24.65
C ASN A 768 26.00 8.95 -23.26
N ASN A 769 25.41 9.69 -22.31
CA ASN A 769 25.33 9.31 -20.90
C ASN A 769 24.05 8.53 -20.58
N ILE A 770 24.03 7.90 -19.40
CA ILE A 770 22.83 7.35 -18.76
C ILE A 770 22.84 7.75 -17.27
N PRO A 771 22.29 8.92 -16.89
CA PRO A 771 22.13 9.32 -15.51
C PRO A 771 20.72 9.00 -15.00
N LEU A 772 20.58 7.88 -14.30
CA LEU A 772 19.36 7.45 -13.62
C LEU A 772 19.64 7.37 -12.11
N THR A 773 18.91 8.15 -11.33
CA THR A 773 19.11 8.31 -9.88
C THR A 773 17.82 8.23 -9.06
N GLN A 774 16.69 8.18 -9.75
CA GLN A 774 15.32 8.10 -9.22
C GLN A 774 14.54 6.97 -9.90
N THR A 775 14.89 6.60 -11.15
CA THR A 775 14.34 5.40 -11.81
C THR A 775 14.94 4.12 -11.25
N SER A 776 14.11 3.23 -10.69
CA SER A 776 14.49 1.87 -10.31
C SER A 776 14.45 0.93 -11.53
N LEU A 777 15.46 0.06 -11.65
CA LEU A 777 15.61 -0.94 -12.71
C LEU A 777 15.61 -2.34 -12.09
N GLN A 778 14.46 -3.02 -12.13
CA GLN A 778 14.22 -4.28 -11.43
C GLN A 778 14.06 -5.42 -12.43
N ALA A 779 15.19 -6.00 -12.84
CA ALA A 779 15.19 -7.20 -13.68
C ALA A 779 15.13 -8.46 -12.80
N GLY A 780 13.91 -8.94 -12.53
CA GLY A 780 13.62 -10.05 -11.63
C GLY A 780 13.82 -11.43 -12.23
N GLY A 781 13.89 -12.45 -11.37
CA GLY A 781 14.08 -13.85 -11.77
C GLY A 781 15.43 -14.06 -12.46
N THR A 782 15.42 -14.57 -13.69
CA THR A 782 16.65 -14.70 -14.52
C THR A 782 17.06 -13.42 -15.24
N GLY A 783 16.28 -12.34 -15.12
CA GLY A 783 16.47 -11.08 -15.85
C GLY A 783 17.72 -10.29 -15.42
N LYS A 784 18.20 -9.45 -16.34
CA LYS A 784 19.40 -8.62 -16.14
C LYS A 784 19.23 -7.22 -16.72
N VAL A 785 19.85 -6.25 -16.06
CA VAL A 785 20.03 -4.89 -16.55
C VAL A 785 21.32 -4.84 -17.38
N ASN A 786 21.18 -4.76 -18.70
CA ASN A 786 22.28 -4.56 -19.64
C ASN A 786 22.43 -3.07 -19.96
N VAL A 787 23.66 -2.56 -20.03
CA VAL A 787 23.94 -1.14 -20.27
C VAL A 787 25.07 -0.95 -21.28
N ASN A 788 24.89 -0.06 -22.24
CA ASN A 788 25.91 0.28 -23.23
C ASN A 788 25.88 1.77 -23.53
N ALA A 789 26.84 2.51 -22.98
CA ALA A 789 26.94 3.97 -23.10
C ALA A 789 28.27 4.39 -23.72
N GLY A 790 28.24 5.30 -24.70
CA GLY A 790 29.45 5.98 -25.19
C GLY A 790 30.04 6.97 -24.17
N GLY A 791 29.22 7.44 -23.22
CA GLY A 791 29.56 8.36 -22.13
C GLY A 791 29.56 7.71 -20.74
N ASN A 792 29.18 8.49 -19.73
CA ASN A 792 29.14 8.05 -18.34
C ASN A 792 27.78 7.42 -18.00
N VAL A 793 27.80 6.39 -17.16
CA VAL A 793 26.60 5.75 -16.60
C VAL A 793 26.59 5.98 -15.09
N GLN A 794 25.46 6.43 -14.58
CA GLN A 794 25.16 6.54 -13.16
C GLN A 794 23.80 5.88 -12.95
N LEU A 795 23.77 4.83 -12.11
CA LEU A 795 22.56 4.16 -11.65
C LEU A 795 22.49 4.34 -10.12
N GLN A 796 21.40 4.89 -9.59
CA GLN A 796 21.13 4.89 -8.15
C GLN A 796 19.66 4.58 -7.91
N GLN A 797 19.37 3.63 -7.02
CA GLN A 797 18.03 3.22 -6.64
C GLN A 797 17.98 2.68 -5.21
N ALA A 798 16.78 2.51 -4.64
CA ALA A 798 16.61 1.78 -3.39
C ALA A 798 16.90 0.29 -3.58
N GLU A 799 16.24 -0.33 -4.56
CA GLU A 799 16.16 -1.78 -4.75
C GLU A 799 17.44 -2.47 -5.25
N ALA A 800 17.46 -3.81 -5.15
CA ALA A 800 18.56 -4.64 -5.64
C ALA A 800 18.76 -4.51 -7.17
N LEU A 801 20.01 -4.63 -7.63
CA LEU A 801 20.40 -4.40 -9.03
C LEU A 801 21.11 -5.62 -9.65
N SER A 802 20.38 -6.37 -10.48
CA SER A 802 20.93 -7.47 -11.29
C SER A 802 21.60 -6.92 -12.56
N LEU A 803 22.94 -6.85 -12.60
CA LEU A 803 23.70 -6.32 -13.74
C LEU A 803 24.13 -7.42 -14.72
N GLY A 804 23.79 -7.24 -15.99
CA GLY A 804 24.24 -8.07 -17.10
C GLY A 804 25.56 -7.58 -17.69
N THR A 805 25.58 -7.31 -18.99
CA THR A 805 26.74 -6.68 -19.65
C THR A 805 26.67 -5.17 -19.47
N VAL A 806 27.75 -4.54 -19.01
CA VAL A 806 27.88 -3.07 -18.94
C VAL A 806 29.08 -2.59 -19.75
N ASN A 807 28.89 -1.58 -20.59
CA ASN A 807 29.97 -0.83 -21.24
C ASN A 807 29.75 0.67 -20.99
N ALA A 808 30.76 1.36 -20.48
CA ALA A 808 30.71 2.80 -20.23
C ALA A 808 32.10 3.45 -20.32
N ASN A 809 32.14 4.78 -20.36
CA ASN A 809 33.35 5.55 -20.03
C ASN A 809 33.63 5.42 -18.53
N ASN A 810 32.77 6.01 -17.68
CA ASN A 810 32.78 5.76 -16.24
C ASN A 810 31.44 5.14 -15.83
N PHE A 811 31.48 4.18 -14.89
CA PHE A 811 30.28 3.52 -14.36
C PHE A 811 30.17 3.72 -12.85
N PHE A 812 29.06 4.29 -12.41
CA PHE A 812 28.63 4.34 -11.03
C PHE A 812 27.33 3.56 -10.88
N ALA A 813 27.28 2.63 -9.92
CA ALA A 813 26.04 1.99 -9.50
C ALA A 813 25.93 2.03 -7.97
N ARG A 814 24.76 2.37 -7.45
CA ARG A 814 24.47 2.36 -6.02
C ARG A 814 23.06 1.84 -5.73
N THR A 815 22.96 0.88 -4.84
CA THR A 815 21.70 0.52 -4.18
C THR A 815 21.70 1.14 -2.77
N THR A 816 20.53 1.49 -2.24
CA THR A 816 20.43 2.21 -0.94
C THR A 816 19.55 1.54 0.09
N GLY A 817 18.76 0.53 -0.27
CA GLY A 817 18.05 -0.30 0.69
C GLY A 817 19.00 -1.25 1.42
N GLU A 818 18.72 -1.50 2.70
CA GLU A 818 19.57 -2.28 3.62
C GLU A 818 19.66 -3.77 3.27
N ASN A 819 18.81 -4.25 2.36
CA ASN A 819 18.82 -5.62 1.82
C ASN A 819 19.06 -5.67 0.31
N SER A 820 19.57 -4.58 -0.28
CA SER A 820 19.61 -4.38 -1.72
C SER A 820 21.01 -4.63 -2.28
N ASP A 821 21.23 -5.82 -2.83
CA ASP A 821 22.50 -6.24 -3.42
C ASP A 821 22.76 -5.62 -4.79
N ILE A 822 24.03 -5.60 -5.21
CA ILE A 822 24.43 -5.44 -6.62
C ILE A 822 24.97 -6.78 -7.11
N THR A 823 24.24 -7.44 -8.00
CA THR A 823 24.59 -8.78 -8.50
C THR A 823 25.25 -8.70 -9.87
N LEU A 824 26.44 -9.29 -10.01
CA LEU A 824 27.24 -9.27 -11.25
C LEU A 824 26.99 -10.53 -12.08
N ASN A 825 25.99 -10.48 -12.95
CA ASN A 825 25.56 -11.57 -13.84
C ASN A 825 26.17 -11.49 -15.26
N GLY A 826 27.16 -10.60 -15.49
CA GLY A 826 27.86 -10.39 -16.76
C GLY A 826 29.17 -9.60 -16.60
N VAL A 827 29.72 -9.11 -17.73
CA VAL A 827 30.97 -8.32 -17.74
C VAL A 827 30.66 -6.84 -17.72
N LEU A 828 31.18 -6.14 -16.70
CA LEU A 828 31.17 -4.69 -16.59
C LEU A 828 32.52 -4.14 -17.07
N THR A 829 32.49 -3.26 -18.07
CA THR A 829 33.66 -2.61 -18.66
C THR A 829 33.56 -1.09 -18.55
N ALA A 830 34.58 -0.48 -17.93
CA ALA A 830 34.75 0.97 -17.87
C ALA A 830 36.07 1.37 -18.56
N THR A 831 36.03 2.39 -19.40
CA THR A 831 37.18 2.86 -20.20
C THR A 831 37.82 4.16 -19.69
N GLY A 832 37.22 4.80 -18.69
CA GLY A 832 37.70 6.01 -18.04
C GLY A 832 38.97 5.84 -17.21
N SER A 833 39.45 6.95 -16.65
CA SER A 833 40.65 7.01 -15.82
C SER A 833 40.34 7.37 -14.37
N GLY A 834 41.25 7.04 -13.45
CA GLY A 834 41.00 7.19 -12.01
C GLY A 834 39.96 6.17 -11.52
N ASN A 835 38.91 6.63 -10.82
CA ASN A 835 37.81 5.80 -10.35
C ASN A 835 36.82 5.49 -11.50
N ALA A 836 37.29 4.76 -12.50
CA ALA A 836 36.52 4.46 -13.71
C ALA A 836 35.24 3.65 -13.43
N MET A 837 35.24 2.87 -12.35
CA MET A 837 34.07 2.11 -11.90
C MET A 837 33.93 2.18 -10.39
N THR A 838 32.73 2.47 -9.90
CA THR A 838 32.37 2.45 -8.48
C THR A 838 31.03 1.74 -8.32
N LEU A 839 31.01 0.67 -7.54
CA LEU A 839 29.80 -0.08 -7.18
C LEU A 839 29.60 0.07 -5.68
N VAL A 840 28.38 0.39 -5.26
CA VAL A 840 28.03 0.61 -3.84
C VAL A 840 26.77 -0.18 -3.54
N ALA A 841 26.93 -1.41 -3.04
CA ALA A 841 25.79 -2.17 -2.57
C ALA A 841 25.23 -1.56 -1.27
N GLY A 842 23.92 -1.65 -1.09
CA GLY A 842 23.25 -1.36 0.18
C GLY A 842 23.47 -2.49 1.19
N ARG A 843 23.48 -3.73 0.69
CA ARG A 843 24.02 -4.92 1.35
C ARG A 843 25.25 -5.44 0.62
N ASP A 844 25.11 -6.42 -0.28
CA ASP A 844 26.27 -7.11 -0.86
C ASP A 844 26.55 -6.92 -2.35
N LEU A 845 27.83 -6.98 -2.70
CA LEU A 845 28.32 -7.05 -4.08
C LEU A 845 28.53 -8.52 -4.48
N VAL A 846 27.47 -9.16 -4.98
CA VAL A 846 27.45 -10.60 -5.28
C VAL A 846 28.00 -10.87 -6.68
N ASN A 847 29.12 -11.60 -6.79
CA ASN A 847 29.71 -11.92 -8.10
C ASN A 847 29.28 -13.29 -8.66
N ASN A 848 28.32 -13.32 -9.59
CA ASN A 848 27.91 -14.57 -10.26
C ASN A 848 28.72 -14.89 -11.54
N TYR A 849 29.45 -13.92 -12.10
CA TYR A 849 30.17 -14.09 -13.37
C TYR A 849 31.60 -14.63 -13.20
N GLY A 850 32.23 -14.41 -12.04
CA GLY A 850 33.56 -14.92 -11.71
C GLY A 850 34.71 -13.94 -12.01
N ASN A 851 35.94 -14.47 -12.15
CA ASN A 851 37.22 -13.72 -12.17
C ASN A 851 37.32 -12.46 -13.05
N ASN A 852 36.49 -12.32 -14.09
CA ASN A 852 36.59 -11.25 -15.10
C ASN A 852 35.37 -10.30 -15.11
N ALA A 853 34.53 -10.33 -14.07
CA ALA A 853 33.31 -9.51 -14.00
C ALA A 853 33.59 -8.00 -14.12
N LEU A 854 34.68 -7.50 -13.53
CA LEU A 854 35.00 -6.06 -13.45
C LEU A 854 36.25 -5.69 -14.26
N ARG A 855 36.09 -4.83 -15.29
CA ARG A 855 37.15 -4.43 -16.23
C ARG A 855 37.30 -2.92 -16.36
N ALA A 856 38.09 -2.31 -15.49
CA ALA A 856 38.52 -0.91 -15.61
C ALA A 856 39.78 -0.83 -16.50
N THR A 857 39.66 -0.30 -17.72
CA THR A 857 40.72 -0.40 -18.75
C THR A 857 41.83 0.64 -18.58
N ASN A 858 41.48 1.90 -18.28
CA ASN A 858 42.43 3.00 -18.11
C ASN A 858 42.45 3.56 -16.66
N GLY A 859 41.79 2.88 -15.73
CA GLY A 859 41.60 3.31 -14.34
C GLY A 859 41.53 2.11 -13.38
N ARG A 860 40.80 2.28 -12.27
CA ARG A 860 40.49 1.23 -11.29
C ARG A 860 38.99 1.03 -11.11
N TRP A 861 38.61 -0.11 -10.56
CA TRP A 861 37.29 -0.32 -9.94
C TRP A 861 37.37 -0.27 -8.41
N LEU A 862 36.30 0.22 -7.78
CA LEU A 862 36.06 0.16 -6.35
C LEU A 862 34.69 -0.49 -6.11
N GLY A 863 34.63 -1.50 -5.24
CA GLY A 863 33.37 -2.08 -4.77
C GLY A 863 33.19 -1.81 -3.28
N TYR A 864 32.03 -1.28 -2.90
CA TYR A 864 31.59 -1.17 -1.51
C TYR A 864 30.50 -2.23 -1.27
N THR A 865 30.64 -2.99 -0.19
CA THR A 865 29.82 -4.15 0.19
C THR A 865 29.79 -4.21 1.72
N ASP A 866 28.75 -4.79 2.32
CA ASP A 866 28.64 -4.82 3.78
C ASP A 866 29.60 -5.85 4.39
N GLU A 867 29.45 -7.11 3.98
CA GLU A 867 30.23 -8.24 4.50
C GLU A 867 31.30 -8.75 3.52
N ALA A 868 32.26 -9.48 4.10
CA ALA A 868 33.39 -10.07 3.40
C ALA A 868 33.27 -11.60 3.45
N ASP A 869 32.43 -12.17 2.60
CA ASP A 869 32.34 -13.63 2.41
C ASP A 869 33.14 -14.12 1.18
N GLU A 870 33.59 -15.38 1.19
CA GLU A 870 34.28 -16.00 0.04
C GLU A 870 33.37 -16.09 -1.19
N ASP A 871 32.07 -16.35 -0.98
CA ASP A 871 31.07 -16.51 -2.04
C ASP A 871 30.77 -15.18 -2.76
N ASN A 872 30.76 -14.04 -2.05
CA ASN A 872 30.53 -12.72 -2.63
C ASN A 872 31.65 -12.30 -3.60
N GLU A 873 32.91 -12.64 -3.32
CA GLU A 873 34.02 -12.29 -4.22
C GLU A 873 34.06 -13.15 -5.50
N ASN A 874 33.74 -14.45 -5.41
CA ASN A 874 33.78 -15.44 -6.50
C ASN A 874 34.96 -15.24 -7.49
N GLY A 875 36.17 -15.12 -6.94
CA GLY A 875 37.40 -14.99 -7.72
C GLY A 875 37.73 -13.60 -8.29
N LEU A 876 37.02 -12.54 -7.88
CA LEU A 876 37.53 -11.16 -7.99
C LEU A 876 38.91 -11.04 -7.33
N LYS A 877 39.75 -10.16 -7.87
CA LYS A 877 41.15 -9.98 -7.41
C LYS A 877 41.44 -8.52 -7.10
N PRO A 878 40.92 -7.98 -5.97
CA PRO A 878 41.27 -6.65 -5.52
C PRO A 878 42.78 -6.56 -5.21
N LYS A 879 43.35 -5.36 -5.40
CA LYS A 879 44.73 -5.02 -5.00
C LYS A 879 44.82 -4.68 -3.52
N PHE A 880 43.74 -4.17 -2.93
CA PHE A 880 43.62 -3.86 -1.51
C PHE A 880 42.20 -4.18 -1.00
N ARG A 881 42.10 -4.42 0.31
CA ARG A 881 40.83 -4.49 1.05
C ARG A 881 40.88 -3.47 2.18
N LYS A 882 39.75 -2.80 2.47
CA LYS A 882 39.63 -1.81 3.53
C LYS A 882 38.37 -2.07 4.33
N PHE A 883 38.46 -2.14 5.65
CA PHE A 883 37.35 -2.46 6.56
C PHE A 883 36.94 -1.23 7.38
N GLY A 884 35.73 -1.24 7.93
CA GLY A 884 35.19 -0.13 8.74
C GLY A 884 35.04 1.17 7.96
N ALA A 885 34.73 1.08 6.66
CA ALA A 885 34.90 2.18 5.71
C ALA A 885 33.64 2.45 4.86
N PRO A 886 32.48 2.74 5.49
CA PRO A 886 31.23 2.96 4.77
C PRO A 886 31.30 4.12 3.78
N TYR A 887 30.59 3.98 2.65
CA TYR A 887 30.65 4.90 1.52
C TYR A 887 30.46 6.37 1.91
N ALA A 888 29.51 6.66 2.82
CA ALA A 888 29.19 8.01 3.27
C ALA A 888 30.38 8.78 3.88
N SER A 889 31.31 8.09 4.54
CA SER A 889 32.53 8.68 5.12
C SER A 889 33.79 8.41 4.29
N ASN A 890 33.72 7.49 3.32
CA ASN A 890 34.85 6.99 2.53
C ASN A 890 34.59 7.10 1.02
N LEU A 891 34.12 8.26 0.55
CA LEU A 891 33.84 8.54 -0.87
C LEU A 891 35.04 8.18 -1.78
N PRO A 892 34.83 7.76 -3.05
CA PRO A 892 35.88 7.27 -3.96
C PRO A 892 37.11 8.18 -4.12
N ALA A 893 36.94 9.49 -3.93
CA ALA A 893 38.00 10.48 -4.01
C ALA A 893 38.95 10.51 -2.78
N SER A 894 38.54 9.98 -1.63
CA SER A 894 39.37 9.90 -0.41
C SER A 894 40.17 8.59 -0.30
N ILE A 895 39.88 7.60 -1.14
CA ILE A 895 40.58 6.30 -1.16
C ILE A 895 41.94 6.44 -1.88
N THR A 896 43.02 6.55 -1.08
CA THR A 896 44.40 6.77 -1.55
C THR A 896 45.15 5.49 -1.95
N ASP A 897 44.65 4.31 -1.58
CA ASP A 897 45.21 3.00 -1.91
C ASP A 897 45.29 2.77 -3.43
N LEU A 898 46.30 2.04 -3.93
CA LEU A 898 46.56 1.94 -5.38
C LEU A 898 46.01 0.65 -6.01
N GLY A 899 45.37 0.80 -7.17
CA GLY A 899 44.76 -0.29 -7.93
C GLY A 899 43.30 -0.52 -7.56
N ASN A 900 42.75 -1.67 -7.97
CA ASN A 900 41.36 -2.05 -7.69
C ASN A 900 41.16 -2.40 -6.21
N GLY A 901 39.97 -2.20 -5.64
CA GLY A 901 39.75 -2.52 -4.22
C GLY A 901 38.33 -2.86 -3.86
N LEU A 902 38.19 -3.67 -2.81
CA LEU A 902 36.94 -3.87 -2.07
C LEU A 902 37.00 -3.11 -0.75
N ILE A 903 35.89 -2.48 -0.40
CA ILE A 903 35.73 -1.64 0.79
C ILE A 903 34.52 -2.17 1.54
N TYR A 904 34.75 -2.61 2.77
CA TYR A 904 33.75 -3.21 3.64
C TYR A 904 33.21 -2.18 4.62
N VAL A 905 31.89 -2.19 4.83
CA VAL A 905 31.24 -1.42 5.89
C VAL A 905 31.61 -2.03 7.23
N SER A 906 31.54 -3.37 7.35
CA SER A 906 31.96 -4.12 8.54
C SER A 906 33.39 -3.80 8.96
N THR A 907 33.61 -3.67 10.27
CA THR A 907 34.94 -3.51 10.89
C THR A 907 35.68 -4.83 11.07
N GLU A 908 34.98 -5.96 10.97
CA GLU A 908 35.58 -7.28 11.20
C GLU A 908 36.38 -7.75 9.97
N VAL A 909 37.51 -8.41 10.23
CA VAL A 909 38.30 -9.06 9.19
C VAL A 909 38.04 -10.55 9.28
N PRO A 910 37.35 -11.17 8.30
CA PRO A 910 37.03 -12.60 8.31
C PRO A 910 38.25 -13.48 8.52
N SER A 911 38.07 -14.58 9.24
CA SER A 911 39.14 -15.52 9.59
C SER A 911 39.90 -16.08 8.38
N PHE A 912 39.25 -16.22 7.22
CA PHE A 912 39.90 -16.63 5.96
C PHE A 912 40.82 -15.55 5.34
N LEU A 913 40.57 -14.28 5.63
CA LEU A 913 41.43 -13.14 5.24
C LEU A 913 42.50 -12.81 6.29
N GLN A 914 42.42 -13.38 7.50
CA GLN A 914 43.41 -13.17 8.54
C GLN A 914 44.74 -13.90 8.21
N PRO A 915 45.91 -13.30 8.49
CA PRO A 915 47.18 -13.98 8.33
C PRO A 915 47.25 -15.23 9.21
N LYS A 916 47.49 -16.40 8.61
CA LYS A 916 47.65 -17.66 9.32
C LYS A 916 48.73 -17.52 10.42
N ALA A 917 48.33 -17.68 11.67
CA ALA A 917 49.20 -17.48 12.83
C ALA A 917 50.49 -18.32 12.74
N LEU A 918 51.62 -17.72 13.10
CA LEU A 918 52.88 -18.42 13.27
C LEU A 918 52.80 -19.32 14.53
N PRO A 919 53.28 -20.58 14.48
CA PRO A 919 53.12 -21.51 15.60
C PRO A 919 53.92 -21.09 16.85
N ASP A 920 53.25 -21.13 18.01
CA ASP A 920 53.75 -20.66 19.31
C ASP A 920 54.94 -21.47 19.87
N THR A 921 56.15 -21.18 19.37
CA THR A 921 57.40 -21.83 19.83
C THR A 921 58.44 -20.88 20.42
N VAL A 922 58.08 -19.61 20.70
CA VAL A 922 59.06 -18.56 21.11
C VAL A 922 58.75 -17.93 22.49
N ALA A 923 57.72 -18.37 23.21
CA ALA A 923 57.28 -17.74 24.48
C ALA A 923 57.94 -18.27 25.78
N GLN A 924 58.83 -19.29 25.71
CA GLN A 924 59.33 -20.04 26.88
C GLN A 924 60.81 -19.76 27.24
N ILE A 925 61.28 -18.50 27.14
CA ILE A 925 62.65 -18.11 27.58
C ILE A 925 62.66 -16.76 28.34
N SER A 926 61.92 -16.64 29.44
CA SER A 926 62.13 -15.52 30.39
C SER A 926 61.59 -15.77 31.80
N GLN A 927 62.15 -16.76 32.52
CA GLN A 927 62.14 -16.75 33.99
C GLN A 927 63.49 -17.20 34.54
N VAL A 928 64.21 -16.27 35.19
CA VAL A 928 65.45 -16.53 35.93
C VAL A 928 65.11 -16.62 37.43
N PRO A 929 65.30 -17.78 38.10
CA PRO A 929 65.00 -17.89 39.52
C PRO A 929 66.04 -17.17 40.39
N THR A 930 65.59 -16.43 41.39
CA THR A 930 66.44 -15.81 42.41
C THR A 930 66.93 -16.85 43.43
N LEU A 931 68.23 -16.88 43.68
CA LEU A 931 68.87 -17.81 44.62
C LEU A 931 68.58 -17.43 46.09
N GLN A 932 67.87 -18.28 46.82
CA GLN A 932 67.95 -18.36 48.28
C GLN A 932 68.71 -19.63 48.72
N ARG A 933 69.53 -19.50 49.77
CA ARG A 933 70.44 -20.55 50.27
C ARG A 933 69.68 -21.59 51.11
N PRO A 934 69.82 -22.91 50.83
CA PRO A 934 69.36 -23.95 51.74
C PRO A 934 70.40 -24.27 52.84
N ALA A 935 69.90 -24.70 54.00
CA ALA A 935 70.70 -25.33 55.07
C ALA A 935 70.54 -26.86 55.02
N VAL A 936 71.54 -27.59 55.54
CA VAL A 936 71.76 -29.02 55.27
C VAL A 936 71.08 -29.94 56.30
N ARG A 937 70.31 -30.94 55.83
CA ARG A 937 70.36 -32.37 56.27
C ARG A 937 69.35 -33.27 55.53
N ALA A 938 69.67 -34.57 55.45
CA ALA A 938 68.88 -35.68 54.88
C ALA A 938 69.07 -36.95 55.78
N PRO A 939 68.63 -38.20 55.46
CA PRO A 939 67.75 -38.75 54.39
C PRO A 939 66.75 -39.88 54.84
N ARG A 940 66.12 -40.58 53.85
CA ARG A 940 65.42 -41.93 53.85
C ARG A 940 63.90 -41.99 54.17
N ALA A 941 63.06 -42.88 53.60
CA ALA A 941 63.14 -43.81 52.43
C ALA A 941 61.77 -44.53 52.12
N THR A 942 61.60 -45.14 50.92
CA THR A 942 60.70 -46.30 50.53
C THR A 942 59.16 -46.20 50.70
N LEU A 943 58.25 -46.91 49.98
CA LEU A 943 58.14 -47.59 48.65
C LEU A 943 56.63 -48.05 48.49
N GLU A 944 56.20 -48.54 47.31
CA GLU A 944 54.88 -49.21 47.01
C GLU A 944 53.62 -48.29 46.94
N GLY A 945 52.60 -48.48 46.09
CA GLY A 945 52.45 -49.36 44.90
C GLY A 945 51.12 -50.16 44.85
N GLU A 946 50.10 -49.71 44.11
CA GLU A 946 48.88 -50.51 43.80
C GLU A 946 48.13 -50.01 42.54
N ILE A 947 47.40 -50.89 41.85
CA ILE A 947 46.65 -50.66 40.59
C ILE A 947 45.24 -51.26 40.73
N PHE A 948 44.21 -50.61 40.17
CA PHE A 948 42.94 -51.25 39.83
C PHE A 948 42.41 -50.78 38.46
N GLU A 949 41.96 -51.74 37.64
CA GLU A 949 41.23 -51.49 36.38
C GLU A 949 39.72 -51.35 36.62
N VAL A 950 39.01 -50.69 35.70
CA VAL A 950 37.54 -50.80 35.55
C VAL A 950 37.21 -51.09 34.08
N SER A 951 36.21 -51.94 33.88
CA SER A 951 35.84 -52.57 32.62
C SER A 951 34.61 -51.95 31.94
N GLU A 952 34.59 -52.08 30.60
CA GLU A 952 33.49 -51.85 29.64
C GLU A 952 33.33 -50.43 29.03
N PRO A 953 32.85 -50.34 27.76
CA PRO A 953 33.10 -49.17 26.91
C PRO A 953 31.90 -48.22 26.79
N LEU A 954 32.16 -46.91 26.88
CA LEU A 954 31.19 -45.91 26.44
C LEU A 954 31.18 -45.81 24.91
N ARG A 955 30.02 -46.04 24.29
CA ARG A 955 29.71 -45.53 22.95
C ARG A 955 29.27 -44.07 23.08
N LEU A 956 29.72 -43.22 22.17
CA LEU A 956 28.96 -42.02 21.81
C LEU A 956 28.98 -41.82 20.29
N GLN A 957 27.90 -41.26 19.80
CA GLN A 957 27.41 -41.35 18.43
C GLN A 957 27.81 -40.08 17.66
N LEU A 958 28.35 -40.25 16.46
CA LEU A 958 28.50 -39.16 15.50
C LEU A 958 27.19 -39.05 14.73
N GLU A 959 26.51 -37.90 14.84
CA GLU A 959 25.54 -37.47 13.84
C GLU A 959 26.18 -36.40 12.99
N SER A 960 26.11 -36.61 11.68
CA SER A 960 26.69 -35.78 10.65
C SER A 960 25.80 -35.90 9.42
N ASP A 961 25.39 -34.79 8.83
CA ASP A 961 24.79 -34.79 7.50
C ASP A 961 25.53 -33.80 6.59
N ILE A 962 26.62 -34.29 5.99
CA ILE A 962 27.02 -33.86 4.65
C ILE A 962 27.11 -35.14 3.80
N ILE A 963 26.11 -35.31 2.93
CA ILE A 963 26.20 -36.22 1.80
C ILE A 963 26.67 -35.37 0.62
N GLU A 964 27.85 -35.69 0.06
CA GLU A 964 27.84 -35.98 -1.37
C GLU A 964 28.85 -37.07 -1.76
N GLU A 965 28.39 -37.88 -2.70
CA GLU A 965 28.98 -39.13 -3.14
C GLU A 965 30.00 -38.87 -4.27
N ARG A 966 31.19 -39.50 -4.21
CA ARG A 966 31.62 -40.45 -5.26
C ARG A 966 32.87 -41.24 -4.90
N ALA A 967 32.70 -42.55 -4.88
CA ALA A 967 33.71 -43.51 -4.49
C ALA A 967 34.73 -43.82 -5.59
N SER A 968 35.95 -44.15 -5.18
CA SER A 968 36.59 -45.39 -5.66
C SER A 968 37.49 -45.99 -4.57
N SER A 969 37.51 -47.32 -4.53
CA SER A 969 37.99 -48.12 -3.41
C SER A 969 39.52 -48.22 -3.32
N TYR A 970 40.03 -48.28 -2.09
CA TYR A 970 41.21 -49.09 -1.80
C TYR A 970 41.15 -49.71 -0.40
N SER A 971 41.53 -50.98 -0.28
CA SER A 971 41.65 -51.70 0.98
C SER A 971 43.03 -52.36 1.08
N GLY A 972 43.69 -52.21 2.23
CA GLY A 972 45.04 -52.74 2.45
C GLY A 972 45.59 -52.35 3.83
N THR A 973 45.95 -53.36 4.63
CA THR A 973 46.44 -53.25 6.02
C THR A 973 47.97 -53.07 6.07
N ILE A 974 48.53 -52.94 7.30
CA ILE A 974 49.97 -53.05 7.72
C ILE A 974 50.64 -51.66 7.89
N ARG A 975 51.28 -51.29 9.02
CA ARG A 975 51.51 -51.89 10.36
C ARG A 975 51.91 -50.75 11.31
N LEU A 976 51.59 -50.84 12.61
CA LEU A 976 52.24 -50.04 13.66
C LEU A 976 52.59 -50.95 14.85
N ASP A 977 53.88 -50.99 15.20
CA ASP A 977 54.46 -51.45 16.48
C ASP A 977 56.00 -51.42 16.37
N PRO A 978 56.78 -51.26 17.48
CA PRO A 978 56.55 -50.36 18.61
C PRO A 978 57.83 -49.61 19.09
N MET A 979 57.67 -48.86 20.19
CA MET A 979 58.65 -48.52 21.25
C MET A 979 59.29 -47.12 21.33
N LEU A 980 59.41 -46.66 22.59
CA LEU A 980 60.12 -45.48 23.14
C LEU A 980 59.45 -44.12 22.79
N ALA A 981 58.50 -43.58 23.56
CA ALA A 981 58.30 -43.50 25.03
C ALA A 981 59.20 -42.49 25.76
N GLN A 982 58.60 -41.34 26.14
CA GLN A 982 58.67 -40.63 27.44
C GLN A 982 57.62 -39.50 27.36
N GLU A 983 56.47 -39.65 28.04
CA GLU A 983 56.18 -39.21 29.42
C GLU A 983 55.55 -37.81 29.47
N PHE A 984 54.23 -37.80 29.67
CA PHE A 984 53.46 -36.77 30.39
C PHE A 984 54.04 -36.63 31.83
N ASP A 985 53.84 -35.55 32.59
CA ASP A 985 52.52 -35.25 33.20
C ASP A 985 52.50 -33.90 33.96
N LEU A 986 51.44 -33.11 33.76
CA LEU A 986 50.62 -32.45 34.80
C LEU A 986 49.39 -31.77 34.19
#